data_AF-A0A2N6LEG3-F1
#
_entry.id   AF-A0A2N6LEG3-F1
#
_cell.length_a   1.000
_cell.length_b   1.000
_cell.length_c   1.000
_cell.angle_alpha   90.00
_cell.angle_beta   90.00
_cell.angle_gamma   90.00
#
_symmetry.space_group_name_H-M   'P 1'
#
loop_
_entity.id
_entity.type
_entity.pdbx_description
1 polymer ?
#
loop_
_entity_poly.entity_id
_entity_poly.type
_entity_poly.pdbx_seq_one_letter_code
_entity_poly.pdbx_strand_id
1 'polypeptide(L)'
;MVMEFELQSLNLTSLKEPSIHTISQIQPHGVLLVLEEPELNILQVSSNTYDVFGITPENMLQKKLEDLLDPFQMEKIKAGLLQESLDMINPTKIWARVKGDEYIVFDGIFHRNADGFLILELELAFSQENIPFLSFYHLARASINKLEETGNLHDFCQILVQEVRKVTGFDRVMLYKFDDDGHGSVIAEEKLATMESYLGLHYPESDIPRPARKLFASNWIRIIPDTHAEPVEIFPAINPLSQRRPDLTNSILRSPYSCHIEYLHNMGVGASLTISLIKEGKLWGLIACHHQTPKYVSYEMRKACEFLGRVIFSELADREETEDYDYRMRLTYVQSALVEYMSQEENFIDGLVKHQPNLLDLTNAQGAAICFGGNYTLIGETPKEEDLNFLVQWLKNNVEEEVFYTDSLPRLYPDAQNFKNVASGLLAIPISKQNYVLWFRPEVIQTVNWGGDPNRAFEVNTSDGNTRLCPRKSFELWKETVRLTSLRWQAVEVKAALELRKAIVNIVLRQADELAQLAHDLELSNAELKKFAYVASHDLQEPLNQVANYVQLLEMRYEQLLDEDAKEFISFAVEGVSLMQTLIDDVLAYSKVDMQAIEFELTNVETALERALTNLRKRISETGAVITHDQLPTVMADGTQLMQLFQNLIGNAIKFRSDQAPEIHIGASRLEDEWLFSVRDNGIGIDPQFRDRIFVIFQRLHTRDEYPGTGMGLAICKKIIECHRGRIWVESKLGEGATFYFTIPVGGRDRERRNGRKAQNHIFGRR
;
A
#
# COMPACT_ATOMS: atom_id res chain seq x y z
N MET A 1 11.00 -27.75 -33.42
CA MET A 1 11.14 -26.29 -33.50
C MET A 1 9.81 -25.53 -33.46
N VAL A 2 8.80 -25.78 -34.32
CA VAL A 2 7.47 -25.12 -34.17
C VAL A 2 6.61 -25.76 -33.07
N MET A 3 6.85 -27.04 -32.76
CA MET A 3 6.11 -27.80 -31.74
C MET A 3 6.66 -27.66 -30.31
N GLU A 4 7.79 -26.96 -30.12
CA GLU A 4 8.42 -26.75 -28.79
C GLU A 4 7.93 -25.48 -28.10
N PHE A 5 7.36 -24.52 -28.84
CA PHE A 5 6.87 -23.25 -28.30
C PHE A 5 5.44 -23.33 -27.74
N GLU A 6 4.67 -24.39 -28.02
CA GLU A 6 3.30 -24.57 -27.50
C GLU A 6 3.24 -25.13 -26.07
N LEU A 7 4.35 -25.71 -25.57
CA LEU A 7 4.41 -26.27 -24.21
C LEU A 7 4.36 -25.21 -23.11
N GLN A 8 4.86 -23.99 -23.37
CA GLN A 8 4.86 -22.89 -22.39
C GLN A 8 3.47 -22.24 -22.19
N SER A 9 2.52 -22.48 -23.11
CA SER A 9 1.17 -21.89 -23.06
C SER A 9 0.05 -22.89 -22.71
N LEU A 10 0.38 -24.16 -22.47
CA LEU A 10 -0.56 -25.12 -21.92
C LEU A 10 -0.71 -24.85 -20.42
N ASN A 11 -1.68 -24.01 -20.09
CA ASN A 11 -2.18 -23.85 -18.73
C ASN A 11 -2.44 -25.26 -18.16
N LEU A 12 -1.73 -25.68 -17.11
CA LEU A 12 -1.95 -26.96 -16.42
C LEU A 12 -3.43 -27.15 -16.03
N THR A 13 -4.16 -26.04 -15.85
CA THR A 13 -5.61 -25.96 -15.62
C THR A 13 -6.50 -26.40 -16.79
N SER A 14 -5.99 -26.46 -18.03
CA SER A 14 -6.80 -26.84 -19.21
C SER A 14 -6.82 -28.34 -19.51
N LEU A 15 -5.98 -29.15 -18.86
CA LEU A 15 -5.94 -30.61 -19.02
C LEU A 15 -6.83 -31.27 -17.97
N LYS A 16 -7.66 -32.24 -18.39
CA LYS A 16 -8.49 -33.03 -17.47
C LYS A 16 -7.59 -33.77 -16.50
N GLU A 17 -7.61 -33.35 -15.23
CA GLU A 17 -6.88 -34.02 -14.16
C GLU A 17 -7.33 -35.48 -14.03
N PRO A 18 -6.40 -36.44 -13.82
CA PRO A 18 -6.76 -37.86 -13.76
C PRO A 18 -7.58 -38.17 -12.50
N SER A 19 -8.68 -38.91 -12.68
CA SER A 19 -9.52 -39.40 -11.57
C SER A 19 -8.82 -40.54 -10.82
N ILE A 20 -7.83 -40.21 -10.01
CA ILE A 20 -6.98 -41.19 -9.30
C ILE A 20 -7.70 -41.95 -8.17
N HIS A 21 -8.86 -41.47 -7.72
CA HIS A 21 -9.67 -42.12 -6.68
C HIS A 21 -10.54 -43.27 -7.23
N THR A 22 -10.81 -43.31 -8.54
CA THR A 22 -11.66 -44.34 -9.19
C THR A 22 -10.85 -45.29 -10.08
N ILE A 23 -9.56 -45.45 -9.78
CA ILE A 23 -8.71 -46.46 -10.41
C ILE A 23 -9.20 -47.85 -9.98
N SER A 24 -9.68 -48.66 -10.92
CA SER A 24 -10.16 -50.03 -10.65
C SER A 24 -9.01 -51.05 -10.52
N GLN A 25 -7.90 -50.65 -9.91
CA GLN A 25 -6.72 -51.47 -9.69
C GLN A 25 -6.21 -51.30 -8.27
N ILE A 26 -5.69 -52.38 -7.70
CA ILE A 26 -5.05 -52.40 -6.39
C ILE A 26 -3.60 -52.92 -6.49
N GLN A 27 -2.83 -52.71 -5.45
CA GLN A 27 -1.50 -53.26 -5.25
C GLN A 27 -1.63 -54.74 -4.91
N PRO A 28 -0.78 -55.63 -5.46
CA PRO A 28 -1.01 -57.08 -5.45
C PRO A 28 -0.74 -57.77 -4.11
N HIS A 29 -0.16 -57.06 -3.14
CA HIS A 29 0.23 -57.63 -1.85
C HIS A 29 -0.93 -57.89 -0.87
N GLY A 30 -2.14 -57.50 -1.25
CA GLY A 30 -3.36 -57.76 -0.50
C GLY A 30 -4.53 -58.07 -1.42
N VAL A 31 -5.67 -58.37 -0.82
CA VAL A 31 -6.94 -58.61 -1.52
C VAL A 31 -7.96 -57.57 -1.11
N LEU A 32 -8.75 -57.07 -2.07
CA LEU A 32 -9.84 -56.14 -1.80
C LEU A 32 -11.18 -56.80 -2.12
N LEU A 33 -12.15 -56.67 -1.21
CA LEU A 33 -13.54 -57.06 -1.40
C LEU A 33 -14.46 -55.85 -1.20
N VAL A 34 -15.41 -55.65 -2.10
CA VAL A 34 -16.51 -54.70 -1.93
C VAL A 34 -17.76 -55.48 -1.54
N LEU A 35 -18.36 -55.10 -0.42
CA LEU A 35 -19.44 -55.85 0.24
C LEU A 35 -20.72 -55.01 0.30
N GLU A 36 -21.85 -55.69 0.11
CA GLU A 36 -23.19 -55.14 0.34
C GLU A 36 -23.62 -55.39 1.79
N GLU A 37 -23.94 -54.33 2.53
CA GLU A 37 -24.54 -54.44 3.87
C GLU A 37 -26.07 -54.56 3.79
N PRO A 38 -26.73 -55.28 4.73
CA PRO A 38 -26.17 -55.97 5.90
C PRO A 38 -25.75 -57.44 5.68
N GLU A 39 -26.12 -58.06 4.56
CA GLU A 39 -25.87 -59.50 4.32
C GLU A 39 -24.40 -59.85 4.02
N LEU A 40 -23.56 -58.85 3.76
CA LEU A 40 -22.15 -58.97 3.39
C LEU A 40 -21.94 -59.80 2.11
N ASN A 41 -22.79 -59.56 1.11
CA ASN A 41 -22.66 -60.16 -0.22
C ASN A 41 -21.44 -59.57 -0.93
N ILE A 42 -20.66 -60.41 -1.61
CA ILE A 42 -19.46 -59.96 -2.31
C ILE A 42 -19.86 -59.40 -3.69
N LEU A 43 -19.75 -58.09 -3.86
CA LEU A 43 -20.12 -57.39 -5.09
C LEU A 43 -18.95 -57.25 -6.08
N GLN A 44 -17.73 -57.08 -5.56
CA GLN A 44 -16.51 -56.98 -6.36
C GLN A 44 -15.33 -57.55 -5.57
N VAL A 45 -14.35 -58.13 -6.27
CA VAL A 45 -13.11 -58.66 -5.69
C VAL A 45 -11.91 -58.29 -6.54
N SER A 46 -10.70 -58.24 -5.97
CA SER A 46 -9.49 -58.15 -6.79
C SER A 46 -9.16 -59.48 -7.49
N SER A 47 -8.58 -59.42 -8.69
CA SER A 47 -8.36 -60.59 -9.55
C SER A 47 -7.38 -61.62 -8.97
N ASN A 48 -6.58 -61.25 -7.98
CA ASN A 48 -5.63 -62.11 -7.28
C ASN A 48 -6.26 -63.06 -6.24
N THR A 49 -7.58 -63.15 -6.13
CA THR A 49 -8.23 -64.10 -5.19
C THR A 49 -7.90 -65.56 -5.47
N TYR A 50 -7.59 -65.92 -6.72
CA TYR A 50 -7.21 -67.29 -7.05
C TYR A 50 -5.86 -67.66 -6.43
N ASP A 51 -4.87 -66.77 -6.53
CA ASP A 51 -3.54 -67.02 -5.97
C ASP A 51 -3.54 -67.02 -4.44
N VAL A 52 -4.44 -66.23 -3.83
CA VAL A 52 -4.52 -66.07 -2.37
C VAL A 52 -5.43 -67.11 -1.71
N PHE A 53 -6.63 -67.36 -2.27
CA PHE A 53 -7.64 -68.25 -1.67
C PHE A 53 -7.90 -69.54 -2.46
N GLY A 54 -7.34 -69.69 -3.66
CA GLY A 54 -7.67 -70.79 -4.56
C GLY A 54 -9.05 -70.69 -5.22
N ILE A 55 -9.70 -69.50 -5.17
CA ILE A 55 -11.05 -69.28 -5.70
C ILE A 55 -11.01 -68.18 -6.76
N THR A 56 -11.56 -68.46 -7.94
CA THR A 56 -11.62 -67.47 -9.03
C THR A 56 -12.58 -66.32 -8.68
N PRO A 57 -12.33 -65.10 -9.19
CA PRO A 57 -13.17 -63.94 -8.93
C PRO A 57 -14.66 -64.17 -9.22
N GLU A 58 -15.01 -64.86 -10.31
CA GLU A 58 -16.40 -65.15 -10.69
C GLU A 58 -17.13 -66.02 -9.66
N ASN A 59 -16.41 -66.99 -9.08
CA ASN A 59 -16.94 -67.86 -8.05
C ASN A 59 -17.05 -67.15 -6.69
N MET A 60 -16.22 -66.13 -6.44
CA MET A 60 -16.32 -65.32 -5.23
C MET A 60 -17.57 -64.42 -5.23
N LEU A 61 -17.95 -63.86 -6.38
CA LEU A 61 -19.13 -62.98 -6.49
C LEU A 61 -20.46 -63.69 -6.18
N GLN A 62 -20.49 -65.02 -6.22
CA GLN A 62 -21.68 -65.82 -5.89
C GLN A 62 -21.78 -66.15 -4.40
N LYS A 63 -20.81 -65.69 -3.59
CA LYS A 63 -20.67 -66.03 -2.17
C LYS A 63 -20.89 -64.81 -1.27
N LYS A 64 -21.19 -65.09 -0.01
CA LYS A 64 -21.14 -64.14 1.09
C LYS A 64 -19.79 -64.21 1.79
N LEU A 65 -19.45 -63.16 2.54
CA LEU A 65 -18.25 -63.18 3.37
C LEU A 65 -18.25 -64.34 4.39
N GLU A 66 -19.42 -64.71 4.91
CA GLU A 66 -19.59 -65.85 5.83
C GLU A 66 -19.32 -67.23 5.20
N ASP A 67 -19.29 -67.34 3.87
CA ASP A 67 -18.88 -68.58 3.18
C ASP A 67 -17.35 -68.75 3.13
N LEU A 68 -16.61 -67.68 3.43
CA LEU A 68 -15.14 -67.65 3.41
C LEU A 68 -14.53 -67.76 4.81
N LEU A 69 -15.22 -67.22 5.81
CA LEU A 69 -14.74 -67.10 7.18
C LEU A 69 -15.50 -68.04 8.10
N ASP A 70 -14.89 -68.43 9.22
CA ASP A 70 -15.61 -69.23 10.22
C ASP A 70 -16.65 -68.40 11.00
N PRO A 71 -17.65 -69.05 11.64
CA PRO A 71 -18.70 -68.34 12.37
C PRO A 71 -18.19 -67.45 13.50
N PHE A 72 -17.09 -67.81 14.16
CA PHE A 72 -16.54 -67.05 15.28
C PHE A 72 -15.97 -65.70 14.83
N GLN A 73 -15.25 -65.69 13.70
CA GLN A 73 -14.78 -64.46 13.08
C GLN A 73 -15.95 -63.59 12.61
N MET A 74 -16.96 -64.20 12.00
CA MET A 74 -18.13 -63.47 11.50
C MET A 74 -18.94 -62.79 12.59
N GLU A 75 -19.12 -63.42 13.75
CA GLU A 75 -19.78 -62.78 14.90
C GLU A 75 -19.02 -61.53 15.36
N LYS A 76 -17.69 -61.61 15.45
CA LYS A 76 -16.85 -60.45 15.81
C LYS A 76 -16.91 -59.33 14.78
N ILE A 77 -16.83 -59.68 13.49
CA ILE A 77 -16.92 -58.70 12.39
C ILE A 77 -18.29 -58.02 12.42
N LYS A 78 -19.39 -58.77 12.46
CA LYS A 78 -20.75 -58.21 12.51
C LYS A 78 -20.94 -57.31 13.75
N ALA A 79 -20.41 -57.70 14.91
CA ALA A 79 -20.45 -56.87 16.12
C ALA A 79 -19.61 -55.57 16.00
N GLY A 80 -18.46 -55.63 15.34
CA GLY A 80 -17.59 -54.48 15.11
C GLY A 80 -18.12 -53.51 14.06
N LEU A 81 -18.82 -54.01 13.02
CA LEU A 81 -19.45 -53.16 11.99
C LEU A 81 -20.61 -52.30 12.52
N LEU A 82 -21.18 -52.66 13.68
CA LEU A 82 -22.20 -51.89 14.40
C LEU A 82 -21.64 -50.73 15.23
N GLN A 83 -20.31 -50.65 15.39
CA GLN A 83 -19.68 -49.54 16.11
C GLN A 83 -19.82 -48.22 15.33
N GLU A 84 -19.81 -47.09 16.05
CA GLU A 84 -19.89 -45.76 15.43
C GLU A 84 -18.69 -45.46 14.50
N SER A 85 -17.51 -46.01 14.80
CA SER A 85 -16.31 -45.91 13.97
C SER A 85 -15.70 -47.28 13.70
N LEU A 86 -15.39 -47.54 12.42
CA LEU A 86 -14.69 -48.74 11.98
C LEU A 86 -13.21 -48.75 12.37
N ASP A 87 -12.64 -47.62 12.81
CA ASP A 87 -11.26 -47.60 13.31
C ASP A 87 -11.09 -48.47 14.57
N MET A 88 -12.17 -48.67 15.34
CA MET A 88 -12.15 -49.51 16.56
C MET A 88 -12.04 -51.01 16.25
N ILE A 89 -12.43 -51.43 15.04
CA ILE A 89 -12.31 -52.83 14.61
C ILE A 89 -11.05 -53.07 13.76
N ASN A 90 -10.34 -52.01 13.37
CA ASN A 90 -9.18 -52.10 12.48
C ASN A 90 -7.84 -52.12 13.26
N PRO A 91 -6.94 -53.09 13.00
CA PRO A 91 -7.10 -54.23 12.10
C PRO A 91 -7.78 -55.40 12.83
N THR A 92 -8.62 -56.16 12.12
CA THR A 92 -9.14 -57.44 12.61
C THR A 92 -8.30 -58.58 12.04
N LYS A 93 -7.81 -59.50 12.89
CA LYS A 93 -7.18 -60.73 12.38
C LYS A 93 -8.23 -61.61 11.72
N ILE A 94 -8.06 -61.88 10.43
CA ILE A 94 -8.94 -62.71 9.62
C ILE A 94 -8.13 -63.90 9.10
N TRP A 95 -8.58 -65.12 9.34
CA TRP A 95 -7.95 -66.32 8.80
C TRP A 95 -8.88 -67.04 7.84
N ALA A 96 -8.37 -67.33 6.64
CA ALA A 96 -9.07 -68.03 5.59
C ALA A 96 -8.38 -69.36 5.30
N ARG A 97 -9.19 -70.40 5.07
CA ARG A 97 -8.71 -71.75 4.75
C ARG A 97 -8.45 -71.87 3.25
N VAL A 98 -7.23 -72.22 2.86
CA VAL A 98 -6.85 -72.32 1.44
C VAL A 98 -6.98 -73.76 0.95
N LYS A 99 -6.34 -74.71 1.62
CA LYS A 99 -6.39 -76.13 1.26
C LYS A 99 -6.19 -77.04 2.47
N GLY A 100 -7.08 -78.01 2.68
CA GLY A 100 -7.01 -78.91 3.85
C GLY A 100 -7.10 -78.12 5.15
N ASP A 101 -6.13 -78.31 6.06
CA ASP A 101 -6.01 -77.60 7.34
C ASP A 101 -5.04 -76.39 7.28
N GLU A 102 -4.63 -75.96 6.08
CA GLU A 102 -3.78 -74.77 5.91
C GLU A 102 -4.60 -73.47 5.93
N TYR A 103 -4.21 -72.57 6.83
CA TYR A 103 -4.81 -71.25 7.00
C TYR A 103 -3.81 -70.15 6.67
N ILE A 104 -4.27 -69.13 5.95
CA ILE A 104 -3.56 -67.86 5.81
C ILE A 104 -4.23 -66.85 6.72
N VAL A 105 -3.42 -66.10 7.46
CA VAL A 105 -3.87 -65.05 8.37
C VAL A 105 -3.62 -63.69 7.73
N PHE A 106 -4.62 -62.83 7.81
CA PHE A 106 -4.65 -61.49 7.28
C PHE A 106 -4.93 -60.47 8.38
N ASP A 107 -4.46 -59.25 8.17
CA ASP A 107 -4.98 -58.04 8.78
C ASP A 107 -6.10 -57.49 7.90
N GLY A 108 -7.33 -57.60 8.40
CA GLY A 108 -8.54 -57.09 7.76
C GLY A 108 -8.81 -55.65 8.17
N ILE A 109 -8.91 -54.79 7.16
CA ILE A 109 -9.14 -53.35 7.33
C ILE A 109 -10.46 -53.01 6.64
N PHE A 110 -11.40 -52.49 7.44
CA PHE A 110 -12.75 -52.15 7.01
C PHE A 110 -12.91 -50.64 6.89
N HIS A 111 -13.48 -50.18 5.78
CA HIS A 111 -13.91 -48.80 5.62
C HIS A 111 -15.13 -48.71 4.71
N ARG A 112 -15.92 -47.64 4.83
CA ARG A 112 -17.02 -47.36 3.89
C ARG A 112 -16.57 -46.31 2.89
N ASN A 113 -16.87 -46.52 1.62
CA ASN A 113 -16.59 -45.54 0.59
C ASN A 113 -17.69 -44.46 0.51
N ALA A 114 -17.51 -43.46 -0.36
CA ALA A 114 -18.46 -42.35 -0.52
C ALA A 114 -19.86 -42.79 -0.99
N ASP A 115 -19.94 -43.92 -1.70
CA ASP A 115 -21.20 -44.51 -2.15
C ASP A 115 -21.89 -45.38 -1.07
N GLY A 116 -21.26 -45.53 0.10
CA GLY A 116 -21.80 -46.28 1.24
C GLY A 116 -21.50 -47.78 1.23
N PHE A 117 -20.72 -48.30 0.29
CA PHE A 117 -20.32 -49.72 0.28
C PHE A 117 -19.22 -49.98 1.30
N LEU A 118 -19.29 -51.15 1.94
CA LEU A 118 -18.24 -51.62 2.84
C LEU A 118 -17.10 -52.23 2.01
N ILE A 119 -15.88 -51.73 2.22
CA ILE A 119 -14.66 -52.25 1.62
C ILE A 119 -13.88 -52.99 2.70
N LEU A 120 -13.50 -54.22 2.41
CA LEU A 120 -12.60 -55.04 3.21
C LEU A 120 -11.28 -55.21 2.44
N GLU A 121 -10.20 -54.73 3.03
CA GLU A 121 -8.84 -54.94 2.54
C GLU A 121 -8.15 -55.98 3.43
N LEU A 122 -7.58 -57.00 2.81
CA LEU A 122 -6.87 -58.10 3.47
C LEU A 122 -5.39 -58.01 3.14
N GLU A 123 -4.58 -57.63 4.11
CA GLU A 123 -3.12 -57.66 4.03
C GLU A 123 -2.58 -58.91 4.73
N LEU A 124 -1.53 -59.55 4.21
CA LEU A 124 -0.94 -60.70 4.89
C LEU A 124 -0.40 -60.30 6.27
N ALA A 125 -0.81 -61.03 7.31
CA ALA A 125 -0.35 -60.78 8.67
C ALA A 125 1.05 -61.39 8.86
N PHE A 126 2.09 -60.54 8.82
CA PHE A 126 3.45 -60.97 9.18
C PHE A 126 3.57 -61.13 10.70
N SER A 127 3.98 -62.31 11.18
CA SER A 127 3.91 -62.68 12.60
C SER A 127 5.14 -62.30 13.45
N GLN A 128 6.09 -61.50 12.96
CA GLN A 128 7.43 -61.51 13.54
C GLN A 128 7.98 -60.26 14.24
N GLU A 129 7.33 -59.11 14.22
CA GLU A 129 7.82 -57.98 15.03
C GLU A 129 6.66 -57.24 15.69
N ASN A 130 6.25 -57.72 16.87
CA ASN A 130 5.53 -56.87 17.83
C ASN A 130 6.47 -55.74 18.24
N ILE A 131 6.54 -54.66 17.45
CA ILE A 131 7.16 -53.43 17.94
C ILE A 131 6.15 -52.87 18.95
N PRO A 132 6.44 -52.88 20.26
CA PRO A 132 5.43 -52.55 21.25
C PRO A 132 5.00 -51.10 21.02
N PHE A 133 3.70 -50.83 20.90
CA PHE A 133 3.13 -49.48 20.84
C PHE A 133 3.72 -48.55 21.93
N LEU A 134 4.02 -49.11 23.10
CA LEU A 134 4.73 -48.43 24.19
C LEU A 134 6.08 -47.83 23.77
N SER A 135 6.85 -48.52 22.91
CA SER A 135 8.11 -48.01 22.38
C SER A 135 7.88 -46.76 21.51
N PHE A 136 6.80 -46.72 20.72
CA PHE A 136 6.42 -45.54 19.95
C PHE A 136 5.94 -44.40 20.83
N TYR A 137 5.13 -44.69 21.84
CA TYR A 137 4.71 -43.67 22.81
C TYR A 137 5.91 -43.07 23.55
N HIS A 138 6.87 -43.89 23.98
CA HIS A 138 8.12 -43.40 24.56
C HIS A 138 8.97 -42.61 23.58
N LEU A 139 9.00 -42.99 22.30
CA LEU A 139 9.65 -42.25 21.23
C LEU A 139 9.00 -40.88 21.00
N ALA A 140 7.67 -40.84 20.85
CA ALA A 140 6.91 -39.59 20.71
C ALA A 140 7.15 -38.68 21.91
N ARG A 141 7.05 -39.22 23.14
CA ARG A 141 7.26 -38.46 24.37
C ARG A 141 8.69 -38.00 24.56
N ALA A 142 9.68 -38.82 24.26
CA ALA A 142 11.08 -38.42 24.31
C ALA A 142 11.41 -37.35 23.25
N SER A 143 10.76 -37.42 22.09
CA SER A 143 10.84 -36.39 21.06
C SER A 143 10.25 -35.09 21.63
N ILE A 144 8.99 -35.10 22.10
CA ILE A 144 8.32 -33.91 22.69
C ILE A 144 9.14 -33.30 23.84
N ASN A 145 9.70 -34.11 24.73
CA ASN A 145 10.54 -33.60 25.82
C ASN A 145 11.85 -32.95 25.32
N LYS A 146 12.53 -33.53 24.32
CA LYS A 146 13.68 -32.87 23.66
C LYS A 146 13.25 -31.60 22.93
N LEU A 147 12.01 -31.56 22.46
CA LEU A 147 11.45 -30.41 21.77
C LEU A 147 11.24 -29.26 22.76
N GLU A 148 10.70 -29.49 23.97
CA GLU A 148 10.58 -28.45 25.01
C GLU A 148 11.92 -27.77 25.37
N GLU A 149 13.04 -28.46 25.20
CA GLU A 149 14.39 -27.94 25.48
C GLU A 149 15.03 -27.16 24.31
N THR A 150 14.45 -27.21 23.10
CA THR A 150 14.99 -26.59 21.88
C THR A 150 14.11 -25.43 21.40
N GLY A 151 14.73 -24.30 21.05
CA GLY A 151 14.03 -23.05 20.71
C GLY A 151 13.80 -22.76 19.22
N ASN A 152 14.26 -23.61 18.28
CA ASN A 152 14.26 -23.31 16.84
C ASN A 152 13.40 -24.31 16.05
N LEU A 153 12.55 -23.81 15.14
CA LEU A 153 11.72 -24.60 14.22
C LEU A 153 12.53 -25.57 13.33
N HIS A 154 13.75 -25.21 12.94
CA HIS A 154 14.59 -26.07 12.10
C HIS A 154 15.02 -27.35 12.83
N ASP A 155 15.50 -27.21 14.06
CA ASP A 155 15.91 -28.35 14.90
C ASP A 155 14.73 -29.29 15.17
N PHE A 156 13.55 -28.70 15.35
CA PHE A 156 12.30 -29.43 15.51
C PHE A 156 12.00 -30.33 14.30
N CYS A 157 12.05 -29.75 13.09
CA CYS A 157 11.83 -30.47 11.84
C CYS A 157 12.83 -31.63 11.67
N GLN A 158 14.09 -31.41 12.07
CA GLN A 158 15.15 -32.41 11.96
C GLN A 158 14.95 -33.59 12.92
N ILE A 159 14.52 -33.34 14.16
CA ILE A 159 14.23 -34.41 15.14
C ILE A 159 13.08 -35.29 14.64
N LEU A 160 12.04 -34.69 14.05
CA LEU A 160 10.91 -35.44 13.51
C LEU A 160 11.34 -36.48 12.46
N VAL A 161 12.10 -36.07 11.44
CA VAL A 161 12.54 -36.99 10.37
C VAL A 161 13.48 -38.07 10.89
N GLN A 162 14.29 -37.77 11.91
CA GLN A 162 15.18 -38.74 12.56
C GLN A 162 14.41 -39.85 13.28
N GLU A 163 13.41 -39.48 14.08
CA GLU A 163 12.66 -40.44 14.87
C GLU A 163 11.73 -41.28 13.99
N VAL A 164 11.11 -40.68 12.96
CA VAL A 164 10.34 -41.42 11.95
C VAL A 164 11.22 -42.43 11.21
N ARG A 165 12.44 -42.05 10.80
CA ARG A 165 13.36 -42.98 10.12
C ARG A 165 13.80 -44.11 11.04
N LYS A 166 14.14 -43.81 12.29
CA LYS A 166 14.56 -44.81 13.28
C LYS A 166 13.48 -45.86 13.53
N VAL A 167 12.23 -45.43 13.54
CA VAL A 167 11.05 -46.28 13.76
C VAL A 167 10.71 -47.12 12.54
N THR A 168 10.68 -46.49 11.36
CA THR A 168 10.20 -47.14 10.14
C THR A 168 11.30 -47.91 9.42
N GLY A 169 12.57 -47.55 9.63
CA GLY A 169 13.72 -48.14 8.96
C GLY A 169 13.76 -47.88 7.44
N PHE A 170 13.16 -46.78 6.97
CA PHE A 170 13.33 -46.33 5.58
C PHE A 170 14.74 -45.76 5.35
N ASP A 171 15.19 -45.77 4.10
CA ASP A 171 16.54 -45.30 3.77
C ASP A 171 16.63 -43.78 3.86
N ARG A 172 15.54 -43.09 3.52
CA ARG A 172 15.38 -41.64 3.55
C ARG A 172 14.02 -41.28 4.14
N VAL A 173 13.98 -40.28 5.00
CA VAL A 173 12.76 -39.62 5.48
C VAL A 173 12.93 -38.12 5.34
N MET A 174 11.93 -37.46 4.78
CA MET A 174 11.93 -36.03 4.49
C MET A 174 10.69 -35.37 5.04
N LEU A 175 10.83 -34.13 5.48
CA LEU A 175 9.72 -33.23 5.74
C LEU A 175 9.57 -32.28 4.56
N TYR A 176 8.46 -32.41 3.85
CA TYR A 176 8.12 -31.65 2.66
C TYR A 176 7.04 -30.62 3.00
N LYS A 177 7.33 -29.32 2.88
CA LYS A 177 6.40 -28.22 3.15
C LYS A 177 5.85 -27.66 1.83
N PHE A 178 4.54 -27.49 1.74
CA PHE A 178 3.92 -26.76 0.62
C PHE A 178 4.03 -25.25 0.85
N ASP A 179 4.25 -24.49 -0.22
CA ASP A 179 4.12 -23.04 -0.21
C ASP A 179 2.73 -22.58 -0.69
N ASP A 180 2.49 -21.27 -0.61
CA ASP A 180 1.20 -20.65 -0.98
C ASP A 180 0.86 -20.80 -2.47
N ASP A 181 1.89 -20.86 -3.32
CA ASP A 181 1.77 -21.04 -4.78
C ASP A 181 1.56 -22.53 -5.15
N GLY A 182 1.65 -23.42 -4.16
CA GLY A 182 1.47 -24.84 -4.28
C GLY A 182 2.73 -25.60 -4.69
N HIS A 183 3.88 -24.97 -4.87
CA HIS A 183 5.16 -25.69 -4.91
C HIS A 183 5.45 -26.31 -3.53
N GLY A 184 6.53 -27.07 -3.44
CA GLY A 184 6.99 -27.48 -2.12
C GLY A 184 8.49 -27.67 -2.04
N SER A 185 8.95 -27.74 -0.80
CA SER A 185 10.37 -27.78 -0.47
C SER A 185 10.65 -28.77 0.63
N VAL A 186 11.82 -29.40 0.58
CA VAL A 186 12.29 -30.29 1.64
C VAL A 186 12.99 -29.45 2.71
N ILE A 187 12.35 -29.30 3.86
CA ILE A 187 12.82 -28.44 4.96
C ILE A 187 13.62 -29.18 6.02
N ALA A 188 13.50 -30.51 6.09
CA ALA A 188 14.32 -31.39 6.90
C ALA A 188 14.47 -32.76 6.23
N GLU A 189 15.59 -33.44 6.48
CA GLU A 189 15.90 -34.72 5.88
C GLU A 189 16.78 -35.57 6.81
N GLU A 190 16.47 -36.85 6.90
CA GLU A 190 17.34 -37.87 7.47
C GLU A 190 17.48 -39.01 6.46
N LYS A 191 18.72 -39.44 6.16
CA LYS A 191 18.97 -40.44 5.12
C LYS A 191 20.20 -41.30 5.39
N LEU A 192 20.35 -42.38 4.63
CA LEU A 192 21.64 -43.08 4.54
C LEU A 192 22.74 -42.16 3.99
N ALA A 193 23.94 -42.28 4.54
CA ALA A 193 25.09 -41.46 4.16
C ALA A 193 25.46 -41.60 2.67
N THR A 194 25.18 -42.77 2.07
CA THR A 194 25.47 -43.11 0.68
C THR A 194 24.52 -42.48 -0.34
N MET A 195 23.36 -41.97 0.09
CA MET A 195 22.37 -41.37 -0.80
C MET A 195 22.63 -39.88 -1.01
N GLU A 196 22.26 -39.33 -2.17
CA GLU A 196 22.29 -37.88 -2.41
C GLU A 196 21.28 -37.15 -1.51
N SER A 197 21.53 -35.89 -1.15
CA SER A 197 20.62 -35.14 -0.27
C SER A 197 19.56 -34.40 -1.08
N TYR A 198 18.32 -34.42 -0.62
CA TYR A 198 17.23 -33.61 -1.17
C TYR A 198 16.89 -32.40 -0.28
N LEU A 199 17.61 -32.22 0.84
CA LEU A 199 17.42 -31.08 1.73
C LEU A 199 17.60 -29.75 0.98
N GLY A 200 16.61 -28.85 1.13
CA GLY A 200 16.59 -27.55 0.46
C GLY A 200 16.24 -27.60 -1.03
N LEU A 201 15.87 -28.77 -1.57
CA LEU A 201 15.35 -28.85 -2.94
C LEU A 201 13.89 -28.40 -3.00
N HIS A 202 13.57 -27.68 -4.07
CA HIS A 202 12.25 -27.22 -4.44
C HIS A 202 11.66 -28.09 -5.57
N TYR A 203 10.35 -28.28 -5.52
CA TYR A 203 9.59 -29.14 -6.40
C TYR A 203 8.34 -28.41 -6.88
N PRO A 204 8.03 -28.46 -8.19
CA PRO A 204 6.91 -27.72 -8.76
C PRO A 204 5.56 -28.26 -8.28
N GLU A 205 4.51 -27.46 -8.45
CA GLU A 205 3.14 -27.80 -7.99
C GLU A 205 2.64 -29.07 -8.68
N SER A 206 3.08 -29.28 -9.92
CA SER A 206 2.74 -30.42 -10.77
C SER A 206 3.25 -31.78 -10.27
N ASP A 207 4.30 -31.83 -9.46
CA ASP A 207 4.84 -33.11 -8.94
C ASP A 207 3.84 -33.77 -7.98
N ILE A 208 3.03 -32.96 -7.29
CA ILE A 208 1.92 -33.42 -6.45
C ILE A 208 0.67 -32.62 -6.85
N PRO A 209 -0.07 -33.04 -7.89
CA PRO A 209 -1.17 -32.25 -8.43
C PRO A 209 -2.36 -32.17 -7.46
N ARG A 210 -3.27 -31.22 -7.70
CA ARG A 210 -4.46 -30.95 -6.86
C ARG A 210 -5.28 -32.19 -6.47
N PRO A 211 -5.57 -33.16 -7.35
CA PRO A 211 -6.31 -34.37 -6.97
C PRO A 211 -5.55 -35.21 -5.93
N ALA A 212 -4.22 -35.28 -6.04
CA ALA A 212 -3.39 -36.02 -5.09
C ALA A 212 -3.40 -35.34 -3.72
N ARG A 213 -3.28 -34.00 -3.68
CA ARG A 213 -3.38 -33.24 -2.42
C ARG A 213 -4.73 -33.41 -1.74
N LYS A 214 -5.83 -33.39 -2.52
CA LYS A 214 -7.18 -33.63 -1.99
C LYS A 214 -7.27 -35.03 -1.37
N LEU A 215 -6.70 -36.04 -2.02
CA LEU A 215 -6.61 -37.38 -1.45
C LEU A 215 -5.79 -37.43 -0.17
N PHE A 216 -4.63 -36.77 -0.13
CA PHE A 216 -3.80 -36.70 1.09
C PHE A 216 -4.50 -35.97 2.25
N ALA A 217 -5.40 -35.03 1.95
CA ALA A 217 -6.22 -34.38 2.96
C ALA A 217 -7.34 -35.28 3.51
N SER A 218 -7.85 -36.22 2.70
CA SER A 218 -8.89 -37.18 3.12
C SER A 218 -8.33 -38.48 3.71
N ASN A 219 -7.19 -38.94 3.22
CA ASN A 219 -6.49 -40.14 3.66
C ASN A 219 -5.05 -39.79 4.02
N TRP A 220 -4.74 -39.81 5.31
CA TRP A 220 -3.53 -39.19 5.86
C TRP A 220 -2.30 -40.09 5.81
N ILE A 221 -2.45 -41.32 5.33
CA ILE A 221 -1.33 -42.23 5.17
C ILE A 221 -1.44 -42.99 3.86
N ARG A 222 -0.31 -43.10 3.17
CA ARG A 222 -0.23 -43.77 1.88
C ARG A 222 1.04 -44.58 1.79
N ILE A 223 0.92 -45.85 1.42
CA ILE A 223 2.05 -46.75 1.23
C ILE A 223 2.06 -47.35 -0.18
N ILE A 224 3.27 -47.46 -0.71
CA ILE A 224 3.62 -48.23 -1.91
C ILE A 224 4.79 -49.14 -1.50
N PRO A 225 4.54 -50.40 -1.11
CA PRO A 225 5.59 -51.25 -0.58
C PRO A 225 6.52 -51.79 -1.66
N ASP A 226 6.08 -51.80 -2.92
CA ASP A 226 6.88 -52.19 -4.08
C ASP A 226 6.38 -51.41 -5.31
N THR A 227 7.24 -50.58 -5.88
CA THR A 227 6.93 -49.80 -7.09
C THR A 227 6.98 -50.64 -8.38
N HIS A 228 7.66 -51.79 -8.34
CA HIS A 228 7.79 -52.70 -9.47
C HIS A 228 6.69 -53.76 -9.53
N ALA A 229 5.84 -53.83 -8.51
CA ALA A 229 4.76 -54.81 -8.44
C ALA A 229 3.65 -54.52 -9.46
N GLU A 230 3.23 -55.54 -10.21
CA GLU A 230 2.16 -55.40 -11.20
C GLU A 230 0.80 -55.21 -10.50
N PRO A 231 0.02 -54.16 -10.86
CA PRO A 231 -1.27 -53.92 -10.25
C PRO A 231 -2.29 -54.97 -10.68
N VAL A 232 -3.20 -55.32 -9.78
CA VAL A 232 -4.27 -56.30 -10.03
C VAL A 232 -5.61 -55.59 -10.15
N GLU A 233 -6.46 -56.05 -11.07
CA GLU A 233 -7.74 -55.39 -11.37
C GLU A 233 -8.83 -55.78 -10.38
N ILE A 234 -9.79 -54.89 -10.17
CA ILE A 234 -11.04 -55.20 -9.46
C ILE A 234 -12.03 -55.76 -10.47
N PHE A 235 -12.61 -56.92 -10.13
CA PHE A 235 -13.58 -57.66 -10.93
C PHE A 235 -14.95 -57.76 -10.23
N PRO A 236 -16.05 -57.40 -10.91
CA PRO A 236 -16.10 -56.63 -12.16
C PRO A 236 -15.56 -55.21 -11.94
N ALA A 237 -15.07 -54.55 -13.00
CA ALA A 237 -14.48 -53.20 -12.88
C ALA A 237 -15.51 -52.11 -12.49
N ILE A 238 -16.78 -52.36 -12.77
CA ILE A 238 -17.92 -51.49 -12.44
C ILE A 238 -18.73 -52.20 -11.36
N ASN A 239 -19.07 -51.48 -10.29
CA ASN A 239 -19.90 -52.01 -9.23
C ASN A 239 -21.31 -52.36 -9.76
N PRO A 240 -21.81 -53.59 -9.53
CA PRO A 240 -23.09 -54.05 -10.06
C PRO A 240 -24.31 -53.22 -9.60
N LEU A 241 -24.24 -52.58 -8.43
CA LEU A 241 -25.36 -51.84 -7.86
C LEU A 241 -25.29 -50.36 -8.22
N SER A 242 -24.12 -49.72 -8.04
CA SER A 242 -23.99 -48.28 -8.33
C SER A 242 -23.77 -47.95 -9.80
N GLN A 243 -23.45 -48.95 -10.63
CA GLN A 243 -23.12 -48.78 -12.06
C GLN A 243 -21.97 -47.80 -12.30
N ARG A 244 -21.08 -47.65 -11.31
CA ARG A 244 -19.88 -46.80 -11.34
C ARG A 244 -18.65 -47.59 -10.89
N ARG A 245 -17.47 -47.07 -11.18
CA ARG A 245 -16.23 -47.60 -10.59
C ARG A 245 -16.23 -47.29 -9.09
N PRO A 246 -15.74 -48.21 -8.24
CA PRO A 246 -15.71 -47.97 -6.81
C PRO A 246 -14.80 -46.79 -6.47
N ASP A 247 -15.23 -45.93 -5.56
CA ASP A 247 -14.37 -44.92 -4.97
C ASP A 247 -13.42 -45.59 -3.96
N LEU A 248 -12.12 -45.48 -4.23
CA LEU A 248 -11.01 -46.04 -3.45
C LEU A 248 -10.21 -44.94 -2.72
N THR A 249 -10.83 -43.79 -2.43
CA THR A 249 -10.19 -42.68 -1.70
C THR A 249 -9.54 -43.13 -0.38
N ASN A 250 -10.26 -43.96 0.39
CA ASN A 250 -9.83 -44.44 1.71
C ASN A 250 -9.06 -45.77 1.66
N SER A 251 -8.90 -46.36 0.47
CA SER A 251 -8.26 -47.66 0.29
C SER A 251 -6.73 -47.54 0.42
N ILE A 252 -6.15 -48.40 1.26
CA ILE A 252 -4.70 -48.54 1.43
C ILE A 252 -4.13 -49.31 0.23
N LEU A 253 -4.85 -50.32 -0.25
CA LEU A 253 -4.40 -51.16 -1.34
C LEU A 253 -4.58 -50.52 -2.72
N ARG A 254 -5.32 -49.41 -2.87
CA ARG A 254 -5.50 -48.72 -4.15
C ARG A 254 -4.18 -48.62 -4.91
N SER A 255 -4.16 -48.88 -6.22
CA SER A 255 -2.94 -48.76 -7.01
C SER A 255 -2.55 -47.28 -7.19
N PRO A 256 -1.25 -46.92 -7.07
CA PRO A 256 -0.80 -45.59 -7.43
C PRO A 256 -1.02 -45.33 -8.93
N TYR A 257 -1.18 -44.06 -9.30
CA TYR A 257 -1.29 -43.69 -10.71
C TYR A 257 0.04 -43.98 -11.42
N SER A 258 -0.02 -44.50 -12.65
CA SER A 258 1.16 -44.99 -13.38
C SER A 258 2.25 -43.93 -13.58
N CYS A 259 1.87 -42.67 -13.78
CA CYS A 259 2.82 -41.54 -13.85
C CYS A 259 3.62 -41.37 -12.54
N HIS A 260 3.00 -41.61 -11.37
CA HIS A 260 3.71 -41.54 -10.10
C HIS A 260 4.68 -42.72 -9.90
N ILE A 261 4.35 -43.91 -10.41
CA ILE A 261 5.30 -45.05 -10.41
C ILE A 261 6.52 -44.75 -11.26
N GLU A 262 6.32 -44.22 -12.48
CA GLU A 262 7.43 -43.77 -13.34
C GLU A 262 8.30 -42.71 -12.64
N TYR A 263 7.67 -41.77 -11.92
CA TYR A 263 8.36 -40.75 -11.13
C TYR A 263 9.26 -41.39 -10.05
N LEU A 264 8.72 -42.34 -9.28
CA LEU A 264 9.49 -43.02 -8.23
C LEU A 264 10.65 -43.84 -8.80
N HIS A 265 10.45 -44.51 -9.95
CA HIS A 265 11.52 -45.23 -10.64
C HIS A 265 12.63 -44.30 -11.12
N ASN A 266 12.30 -43.14 -11.69
CA ASN A 266 13.28 -42.15 -12.10
C ASN A 266 14.08 -41.59 -10.91
N MET A 267 13.51 -41.61 -9.69
CA MET A 267 14.19 -41.26 -8.44
C MET A 267 14.93 -42.43 -7.77
N GLY A 268 14.89 -43.64 -8.34
CA GLY A 268 15.50 -44.84 -7.75
C GLY A 268 14.83 -45.31 -6.45
N VAL A 269 13.53 -45.08 -6.31
CA VAL A 269 12.73 -45.46 -5.13
C VAL A 269 11.97 -46.75 -5.42
N GLY A 270 12.20 -47.79 -4.61
CA GLY A 270 11.53 -49.09 -4.69
C GLY A 270 10.34 -49.24 -3.74
N ALA A 271 10.29 -48.47 -2.66
CA ALA A 271 9.14 -48.37 -1.76
C ALA A 271 8.97 -46.96 -1.20
N SER A 272 7.73 -46.54 -0.97
CA SER A 272 7.39 -45.22 -0.47
C SER A 272 6.30 -45.26 0.61
N LEU A 273 6.46 -44.43 1.63
CA LEU A 273 5.45 -44.17 2.66
C LEU A 273 5.30 -42.66 2.82
N THR A 274 4.07 -42.16 2.72
CA THR A 274 3.74 -40.75 2.87
C THR A 274 2.75 -40.56 4.01
N ILE A 275 3.00 -39.59 4.88
CA ILE A 275 2.12 -39.19 5.99
C ILE A 275 1.74 -37.72 5.80
N SER A 276 0.45 -37.43 5.80
CA SER A 276 -0.07 -36.07 5.62
C SER A 276 -0.01 -35.26 6.90
N LEU A 277 0.39 -34.00 6.79
CA LEU A 277 0.38 -33.02 7.87
C LEU A 277 -0.71 -31.99 7.61
N ILE A 278 -1.72 -31.95 8.48
CA ILE A 278 -2.94 -31.16 8.29
C ILE A 278 -3.01 -30.05 9.33
N LYS A 279 -3.08 -28.79 8.87
CA LYS A 279 -3.30 -27.59 9.71
C LYS A 279 -4.66 -26.98 9.34
N GLU A 280 -5.58 -26.85 10.30
CA GLU A 280 -6.91 -26.27 10.09
C GLU A 280 -7.69 -26.89 8.90
N GLY A 281 -7.56 -28.19 8.69
CA GLY A 281 -8.21 -28.90 7.57
C GLY A 281 -7.55 -28.70 6.19
N LYS A 282 -6.41 -28.00 6.12
CA LYS A 282 -5.59 -27.85 4.91
C LYS A 282 -4.32 -28.69 5.00
N LEU A 283 -3.89 -29.23 3.86
CA LEU A 283 -2.63 -29.95 3.74
C LEU A 283 -1.45 -28.97 3.82
N TRP A 284 -0.74 -28.95 4.94
CA TRP A 284 0.43 -28.09 5.17
C TRP A 284 1.70 -28.69 4.56
N GLY A 285 1.83 -30.01 4.65
CA GLY A 285 3.03 -30.72 4.19
C GLY A 285 2.89 -32.23 4.29
N LEU A 286 3.98 -32.92 3.99
CA LEU A 286 4.07 -34.37 3.99
C LEU A 286 5.35 -34.82 4.71
N ILE A 287 5.27 -35.92 5.45
CA ILE A 287 6.46 -36.72 5.78
C ILE A 287 6.58 -37.78 4.70
N ALA A 288 7.62 -37.70 3.88
CA ALA A 288 7.85 -38.59 2.75
C ALA A 288 9.05 -39.51 3.03
N CYS A 289 8.81 -40.82 3.01
CA CYS A 289 9.80 -41.85 3.29
C CYS A 289 10.08 -42.66 2.03
N HIS A 290 11.35 -42.83 1.67
CA HIS A 290 11.78 -43.60 0.50
C HIS A 290 12.74 -44.73 0.90
N HIS A 291 12.57 -45.89 0.26
CA HIS A 291 13.44 -47.05 0.38
C HIS A 291 13.85 -47.52 -1.01
N GLN A 292 15.09 -48.01 -1.16
CA GLN A 292 15.61 -48.44 -2.46
C GLN A 292 15.05 -49.78 -2.92
N THR A 293 14.66 -50.65 -1.98
CA THR A 293 14.08 -51.97 -2.23
C THR A 293 12.63 -52.05 -1.75
N PRO A 294 11.88 -53.11 -2.11
CA PRO A 294 10.56 -53.33 -1.55
C PRO A 294 10.58 -53.35 -0.01
N LYS A 295 9.59 -52.69 0.61
CA LYS A 295 9.47 -52.58 2.06
C LYS A 295 8.02 -52.56 2.50
N TYR A 296 7.62 -53.62 3.19
CA TYR A 296 6.31 -53.70 3.82
C TYR A 296 6.32 -53.03 5.19
N VAL A 297 5.23 -52.34 5.51
CA VAL A 297 5.01 -51.68 6.79
C VAL A 297 3.65 -52.13 7.29
N SER A 298 3.58 -52.75 8.47
CA SER A 298 2.32 -53.27 9.02
C SER A 298 1.30 -52.15 9.29
N TYR A 299 0.02 -52.50 9.34
CA TYR A 299 -1.04 -51.55 9.68
C TYR A 299 -0.78 -50.82 11.01
N GLU A 300 -0.36 -51.56 12.05
CA GLU A 300 -0.08 -50.98 13.37
C GLU A 300 1.06 -49.96 13.32
N MET A 301 2.15 -50.28 12.61
CA MET A 301 3.28 -49.38 12.40
C MET A 301 2.84 -48.13 11.61
N ARG A 302 2.00 -48.29 10.58
CA ARG A 302 1.43 -47.17 9.82
C ARG A 302 0.61 -46.25 10.73
N LYS A 303 -0.27 -46.79 11.56
CA LYS A 303 -1.07 -46.01 12.52
C LYS A 303 -0.23 -45.34 13.59
N ALA A 304 0.83 -45.98 14.07
CA ALA A 304 1.76 -45.37 15.00
C ALA A 304 2.52 -44.18 14.36
N CYS A 305 2.93 -44.30 13.11
CA CYS A 305 3.57 -43.20 12.36
C CYS A 305 2.59 -42.06 12.08
N GLU A 306 1.34 -42.37 11.72
CA GLU A 306 0.27 -41.39 11.55
C GLU A 306 0.05 -40.60 12.85
N PHE A 307 -0.04 -41.30 13.99
CA PHE A 307 -0.19 -40.68 15.31
C PHE A 307 1.01 -39.80 15.68
N LEU A 308 2.23 -40.29 15.47
CA LEU A 308 3.46 -39.54 15.71
C LEU A 308 3.49 -38.23 14.88
N GLY A 309 3.17 -38.34 13.59
CA GLY A 309 3.07 -37.20 12.68
C GLY A 309 2.06 -36.16 13.18
N ARG A 310 0.88 -36.59 13.66
CA ARG A 310 -0.14 -35.69 14.22
C ARG A 310 0.33 -34.95 15.47
N VAL A 311 0.85 -35.68 16.46
CA VAL A 311 1.23 -35.08 17.75
C VAL A 311 2.39 -34.10 17.57
N ILE A 312 3.43 -34.52 16.84
CA ILE A 312 4.59 -33.65 16.59
C ILE A 312 4.20 -32.47 15.69
N PHE A 313 3.31 -32.66 14.72
CA PHE A 313 2.87 -31.54 13.90
C PHE A 313 2.04 -30.50 14.66
N SER A 314 1.23 -30.91 15.64
CA SER A 314 0.51 -29.96 16.50
C SER A 314 1.48 -29.00 17.19
N GLU A 315 2.54 -29.53 17.82
CA GLU A 315 3.57 -28.73 18.48
C GLU A 315 4.34 -27.83 17.49
N LEU A 316 4.59 -28.31 16.27
CA LEU A 316 5.20 -27.51 15.20
C LEU A 316 4.32 -26.31 14.84
N ALA A 317 3.02 -26.56 14.63
CA ALA A 317 2.06 -25.55 14.25
C ALA A 317 1.92 -24.47 15.32
N ASP A 318 1.91 -24.86 16.60
CA ASP A 318 1.83 -23.95 17.74
C ASP A 318 3.09 -23.06 17.87
N ARG A 319 4.27 -23.60 17.54
CA ARG A 319 5.52 -22.82 17.52
C ARG A 319 5.60 -21.84 16.36
N GLU A 320 5.23 -22.27 15.16
CA GLU A 320 5.13 -21.38 13.99
C GLU A 320 4.18 -20.21 14.31
N GLU A 321 3.06 -20.49 14.99
CA GLU A 321 2.14 -19.44 15.45
C GLU A 321 2.75 -18.54 16.53
N THR A 322 3.57 -19.07 17.44
CA THR A 322 4.26 -18.27 18.46
C THR A 322 5.29 -17.31 17.85
N GLU A 323 6.10 -17.77 16.88
CA GLU A 323 7.06 -16.90 16.16
C GLU A 323 6.32 -15.81 15.37
N ASP A 324 5.25 -16.16 14.66
CA ASP A 324 4.39 -15.21 13.94
C ASP A 324 3.71 -14.22 14.92
N TYR A 325 3.31 -14.69 16.10
CA TYR A 325 2.70 -13.86 17.15
C TYR A 325 3.69 -12.84 17.70
N ASP A 326 4.92 -13.25 18.04
CA ASP A 326 5.97 -12.37 18.53
C ASP A 326 6.36 -11.31 17.49
N TYR A 327 6.45 -11.71 16.21
CA TYR A 327 6.69 -10.77 15.13
C TYR A 327 5.55 -9.76 15.00
N ARG A 328 4.30 -10.22 15.04
CA ARG A 328 3.12 -9.35 14.99
C ARG A 328 3.03 -8.40 16.19
N MET A 329 3.39 -8.86 17.39
CA MET A 329 3.45 -8.02 18.59
C MET A 329 4.52 -6.93 18.44
N ARG A 330 5.70 -7.27 17.92
CA ARG A 330 6.74 -6.27 17.60
C ARG A 330 6.23 -5.23 16.60
N LEU A 331 5.58 -5.64 15.51
CA LEU A 331 5.03 -4.71 14.53
C LEU A 331 3.95 -3.79 15.13
N THR A 332 3.11 -4.33 16.01
CA THR A 332 2.06 -3.55 16.71
C THR A 332 2.70 -2.50 17.62
N TYR A 333 3.76 -2.86 18.36
CA TYR A 333 4.54 -1.92 19.17
C TYR A 333 5.16 -0.80 18.32
N VAL A 334 5.83 -1.15 17.22
CA VAL A 334 6.43 -0.18 16.28
C VAL A 334 5.35 0.77 15.74
N GLN A 335 4.22 0.22 15.32
CA GLN A 335 3.10 1.00 14.81
C GLN A 335 2.57 2.00 15.86
N SER A 336 2.35 1.56 17.11
CA SER A 336 1.91 2.45 18.18
C SER A 336 2.92 3.58 18.46
N ALA A 337 4.21 3.26 18.48
CA ALA A 337 5.28 4.24 18.66
C ALA A 337 5.30 5.27 17.52
N LEU A 338 5.18 4.83 16.25
CA LEU A 338 5.12 5.74 15.10
C LEU A 338 3.92 6.70 15.18
N VAL A 339 2.75 6.23 15.61
CA VAL A 339 1.56 7.08 15.79
C VAL A 339 1.78 8.13 16.88
N GLU A 340 2.44 7.75 17.98
CA GLU A 340 2.81 8.68 19.04
C GLU A 340 3.80 9.74 18.55
N TYR A 341 4.88 9.33 17.87
CA TYR A 341 5.89 10.25 17.35
C TYR A 341 5.34 11.23 16.32
N MET A 342 4.49 10.74 15.39
CA MET A 342 3.81 11.62 14.42
C MET A 342 2.93 12.68 15.08
N SER A 343 2.38 12.40 16.27
CA SER A 343 1.49 13.31 17.00
C SER A 343 2.24 14.34 17.85
N GLN A 344 3.51 14.08 18.18
CA GLN A 344 4.34 14.97 19.01
C GLN A 344 5.15 15.98 18.19
N GLU A 345 5.50 15.64 16.95
CA GLU A 345 6.25 16.50 16.04
C GLU A 345 5.35 17.51 15.32
N GLU A 346 5.87 18.71 15.04
CA GLU A 346 5.14 19.71 14.24
C GLU A 346 4.90 19.22 12.80
N ASN A 347 5.91 18.55 12.22
CA ASN A 347 5.79 17.85 10.95
C ASN A 347 5.72 16.35 11.21
N PHE A 348 4.56 15.73 10.96
CA PHE A 348 4.36 14.29 11.19
C PHE A 348 5.39 13.41 10.47
N ILE A 349 5.95 13.88 9.34
CA ILE A 349 7.00 13.16 8.59
C ILE A 349 8.25 12.95 9.45
N ASP A 350 8.59 13.94 10.29
CA ASP A 350 9.73 13.83 11.20
C ASP A 350 9.50 12.74 12.25
N GLY A 351 8.25 12.58 12.71
CA GLY A 351 7.84 11.51 13.61
C GLY A 351 8.06 10.10 13.03
N LEU A 352 7.94 9.97 11.71
CA LEU A 352 8.15 8.70 11.00
C LEU A 352 9.63 8.35 10.76
N VAL A 353 10.52 9.35 10.80
CA VAL A 353 11.90 9.23 10.29
C VAL A 353 12.96 9.38 11.39
N LYS A 354 12.80 10.34 12.31
CA LYS A 354 13.85 10.73 13.26
C LYS A 354 13.99 9.80 14.47
N HIS A 355 12.89 9.17 14.91
CA HIS A 355 12.82 8.39 16.13
C HIS A 355 13.15 6.90 15.90
N GLN A 356 13.25 6.12 16.98
CA GLN A 356 13.45 4.67 16.92
C GLN A 356 12.44 3.99 17.85
N PRO A 357 11.68 2.99 17.38
CA PRO A 357 11.67 2.43 16.02
C PRO A 357 11.13 3.41 14.97
N ASN A 358 11.52 3.23 13.71
CA ASN A 358 11.11 4.10 12.59
C ASN A 358 10.33 3.36 11.50
N LEU A 359 10.09 4.04 10.38
CA LEU A 359 9.36 3.51 9.24
C LEU A 359 9.93 2.19 8.67
N LEU A 360 11.24 1.99 8.73
CA LEU A 360 11.91 0.77 8.25
C LEU A 360 11.54 -0.44 9.11
N ASP A 361 11.44 -0.26 10.43
CA ASP A 361 11.14 -1.33 11.39
C ASP A 361 9.72 -1.89 11.24
N LEU A 362 8.79 -1.12 10.68
CA LEU A 362 7.40 -1.52 10.51
C LEU A 362 7.23 -2.64 9.47
N THR A 363 8.12 -2.73 8.50
CA THR A 363 8.03 -3.70 7.41
C THR A 363 9.35 -4.43 7.15
N ASN A 364 10.32 -4.30 8.07
CA ASN A 364 11.67 -4.84 7.96
C ASN A 364 12.32 -4.50 6.59
N ALA A 365 12.12 -3.26 6.16
CA ALA A 365 12.64 -2.73 4.90
C ALA A 365 14.03 -2.13 5.10
N GLN A 366 14.84 -2.06 4.04
CA GLN A 366 16.18 -1.47 4.08
C GLN A 366 16.17 -0.01 3.63
N GLY A 367 15.11 0.42 2.94
CA GLY A 367 14.86 1.82 2.62
C GLY A 367 13.38 2.17 2.61
N ALA A 368 13.07 3.45 2.78
CA ALA A 368 11.74 3.98 2.58
C ALA A 368 11.79 5.43 2.09
N ALA A 369 10.73 5.85 1.39
CA ALA A 369 10.57 7.21 0.88
C ALA A 369 9.16 7.72 1.17
N ILE A 370 9.08 8.93 1.73
CA ILE A 370 7.83 9.65 1.95
C ILE A 370 7.76 10.76 0.90
N CYS A 371 6.82 10.66 -0.02
CA CYS A 371 6.52 11.68 -1.02
C CYS A 371 5.31 12.48 -0.53
N PHE A 372 5.54 13.72 -0.10
CA PHE A 372 4.47 14.57 0.43
C PHE A 372 4.66 16.02 -0.03
N GLY A 373 3.62 16.60 -0.64
CA GLY A 373 3.65 18.01 -1.07
C GLY A 373 4.72 18.34 -2.12
N GLY A 374 5.13 17.35 -2.92
CA GLY A 374 6.18 17.49 -3.94
C GLY A 374 7.62 17.37 -3.41
N ASN A 375 7.81 17.14 -2.11
CA ASN A 375 9.12 16.89 -1.51
C ASN A 375 9.28 15.40 -1.17
N TYR A 376 10.51 14.90 -1.25
CA TYR A 376 10.88 13.56 -0.84
C TYR A 376 11.65 13.59 0.48
N THR A 377 11.25 12.73 1.42
CA THR A 377 12.05 12.41 2.61
C THR A 377 12.47 10.96 2.52
N LEU A 378 13.78 10.70 2.48
CA LEU A 378 14.37 9.39 2.26
C LEU A 378 14.98 8.86 3.56
N ILE A 379 14.80 7.57 3.84
CA ILE A 379 15.39 6.87 4.98
C ILE A 379 15.96 5.53 4.52
N GLY A 380 17.15 5.17 5.00
CA GLY A 380 17.84 3.94 4.60
C GLY A 380 18.35 3.97 3.14
N GLU A 381 18.38 2.80 2.50
CA GLU A 381 18.85 2.63 1.12
C GLU A 381 17.70 2.75 0.11
N THR A 382 17.66 3.84 -0.65
CA THR A 382 16.57 4.13 -1.60
C THR A 382 17.10 4.34 -3.03
N PRO A 383 16.23 4.21 -4.05
CA PRO A 383 16.52 4.76 -5.38
C PRO A 383 16.79 6.28 -5.32
N LYS A 384 17.39 6.83 -6.38
CA LYS A 384 17.64 8.27 -6.49
C LYS A 384 16.32 9.02 -6.68
N GLU A 385 16.28 10.29 -6.30
CA GLU A 385 15.07 11.13 -6.43
C GLU A 385 14.52 11.19 -7.87
N GLU A 386 15.39 11.19 -8.88
CA GLU A 386 14.98 11.14 -10.29
C GLU A 386 14.19 9.86 -10.61
N ASP A 387 14.70 8.71 -10.18
CA ASP A 387 14.05 7.40 -10.35
C ASP A 387 12.73 7.32 -9.56
N LEU A 388 12.69 7.90 -8.36
CA LEU A 388 11.49 7.95 -7.52
C LEU A 388 10.36 8.75 -8.17
N ASN A 389 10.67 9.85 -8.85
CA ASN A 389 9.67 10.64 -9.58
C ASN A 389 8.98 9.82 -10.67
N PHE A 390 9.75 9.07 -11.47
CA PHE A 390 9.19 8.19 -12.49
C PHE A 390 8.39 7.03 -11.87
N LEU A 391 8.88 6.46 -10.78
CA LEU A 391 8.18 5.39 -10.06
C LEU A 391 6.83 5.84 -9.49
N VAL A 392 6.78 7.01 -8.83
CA VAL A 392 5.52 7.57 -8.29
C VAL A 392 4.53 7.88 -9.41
N GLN A 393 5.01 8.40 -10.55
CA GLN A 393 4.16 8.62 -11.72
C GLN A 393 3.63 7.31 -12.32
N TRP A 394 4.45 6.26 -12.35
CA TRP A 394 4.04 4.94 -12.78
C TRP A 394 2.98 4.35 -11.84
N LEU A 395 3.19 4.41 -10.51
CA LEU A 395 2.23 3.96 -9.51
C LEU A 395 0.88 4.65 -9.68
N LYS A 396 0.87 5.97 -9.88
CA LYS A 396 -0.35 6.76 -10.08
C LYS A 396 -1.18 6.32 -11.30
N ASN A 397 -0.53 5.81 -12.35
CA ASN A 397 -1.19 5.46 -13.60
C ASN A 397 -1.58 3.97 -13.67
N ASN A 398 -0.93 3.10 -12.90
CA ASN A 398 -1.05 1.64 -13.03
C ASN A 398 -1.63 0.96 -11.79
N VAL A 399 -1.73 1.65 -10.65
CA VAL A 399 -2.18 1.10 -9.38
C VAL A 399 -3.37 1.90 -8.84
N GLU A 400 -4.51 1.24 -8.68
CA GLU A 400 -5.72 1.81 -8.06
C GLU A 400 -5.94 1.32 -6.61
N GLU A 401 -5.19 0.31 -6.18
CA GLU A 401 -5.35 -0.34 -4.89
C GLU A 401 -4.88 0.52 -3.70
N GLU A 402 -5.43 0.23 -2.52
CA GLU A 402 -5.11 0.93 -1.27
C GLU A 402 -3.71 0.60 -0.71
N VAL A 403 -3.13 -0.50 -1.16
CA VAL A 403 -1.75 -0.90 -0.92
C VAL A 403 -1.29 -1.67 -2.14
N PHE A 404 -0.09 -1.38 -2.62
CA PHE A 404 0.56 -2.15 -3.67
C PHE A 404 1.84 -2.73 -3.11
N TYR A 405 2.09 -4.01 -3.38
CA TYR A 405 3.34 -4.63 -3.00
C TYR A 405 3.77 -5.68 -4.01
N THR A 406 5.07 -5.82 -4.17
CA THR A 406 5.70 -6.84 -5.00
C THR A 406 7.09 -7.13 -4.46
N ASP A 407 7.49 -8.38 -4.54
CA ASP A 407 8.85 -8.83 -4.28
C ASP A 407 9.74 -8.73 -5.52
N SER A 408 9.19 -8.42 -6.71
CA SER A 408 9.95 -8.30 -7.96
C SER A 408 9.47 -7.13 -8.82
N LEU A 409 9.72 -5.91 -8.35
CA LEU A 409 9.42 -4.66 -9.05
C LEU A 409 9.93 -4.63 -10.50
N PRO A 410 11.16 -5.11 -10.84
CA PRO A 410 11.64 -5.10 -12.21
C PRO A 410 10.82 -5.91 -13.22
N ARG A 411 9.96 -6.84 -12.77
CA ARG A 411 9.03 -7.57 -13.66
C ARG A 411 7.83 -6.73 -14.06
N LEU A 412 7.39 -5.81 -13.19
CA LEU A 412 6.21 -4.95 -13.40
C LEU A 412 6.61 -3.56 -13.92
N TYR A 413 7.74 -3.04 -13.47
CA TYR A 413 8.33 -1.76 -13.86
C TYR A 413 9.78 -1.99 -14.33
N PRO A 414 10.02 -2.20 -15.65
CA PRO A 414 11.32 -2.61 -16.18
C PRO A 414 12.50 -1.69 -15.84
N ASP A 415 12.27 -0.37 -15.71
CA ASP A 415 13.32 0.58 -15.36
C ASP A 415 13.89 0.33 -13.95
N ALA A 416 13.16 -0.38 -13.08
CA ALA A 416 13.66 -0.78 -11.76
C ALA A 416 14.87 -1.72 -11.81
N GLN A 417 15.19 -2.31 -12.96
CA GLN A 417 16.46 -3.03 -13.13
C GLN A 417 17.68 -2.15 -12.81
N ASN A 418 17.60 -0.83 -13.06
CA ASN A 418 18.69 0.11 -12.81
C ASN A 418 19.01 0.30 -11.32
N PHE A 419 18.02 0.09 -10.45
CA PHE A 419 18.14 0.26 -9.00
C PHE A 419 17.73 -1.01 -8.23
N LYS A 420 17.85 -2.17 -8.87
CA LYS A 420 17.53 -3.50 -8.30
C LYS A 420 18.21 -3.79 -6.96
N ASN A 421 19.41 -3.26 -6.75
CA ASN A 421 20.20 -3.49 -5.53
C ASN A 421 19.59 -2.82 -4.30
N VAL A 422 18.67 -1.87 -4.47
CA VAL A 422 18.00 -1.16 -3.38
C VAL A 422 16.49 -1.39 -3.36
N ALA A 423 15.86 -1.56 -4.53
CA ALA A 423 14.40 -1.70 -4.64
C ALA A 423 13.99 -2.78 -5.66
N SER A 424 14.42 -4.02 -5.42
CA SER A 424 13.80 -5.17 -6.10
C SER A 424 12.42 -5.48 -5.51
N GLY A 425 12.22 -5.24 -4.22
CA GLY A 425 10.92 -5.28 -3.57
C GLY A 425 10.39 -3.87 -3.34
N LEU A 426 9.08 -3.69 -3.54
CA LEU A 426 8.36 -2.46 -3.27
C LEU A 426 7.10 -2.75 -2.47
N LEU A 427 6.85 -1.96 -1.43
CA LEU A 427 5.54 -1.81 -0.80
C LEU A 427 5.19 -0.32 -0.83
N ALA A 428 3.99 0.02 -1.31
CA ALA A 428 3.55 1.38 -1.55
C ALA A 428 2.13 1.59 -1.02
N ILE A 429 1.94 2.64 -0.23
CA ILE A 429 0.62 3.09 0.22
C ILE A 429 0.35 4.52 -0.29
N PRO A 430 -0.76 4.77 -1.00
CA PRO A 430 -1.19 6.12 -1.34
C PRO A 430 -1.87 6.80 -0.14
N ILE A 431 -1.37 7.97 0.26
CA ILE A 431 -2.05 8.87 1.22
C ILE A 431 -3.06 9.76 0.48
N SER A 432 -2.70 10.22 -0.71
CA SER A 432 -3.57 10.98 -1.63
C SER A 432 -3.18 10.67 -3.08
N LYS A 433 -3.85 11.29 -4.07
CA LYS A 433 -3.48 11.15 -5.50
C LYS A 433 -2.05 11.60 -5.84
N GLN A 434 -1.37 12.29 -4.94
CA GLN A 434 -0.03 12.84 -5.15
C GLN A 434 0.96 12.50 -4.03
N ASN A 435 0.49 11.90 -2.93
CA ASN A 435 1.31 11.62 -1.76
C ASN A 435 1.39 10.11 -1.50
N TYR A 436 2.59 9.60 -1.30
CA TYR A 436 2.86 8.17 -1.14
C TYR A 436 3.85 7.93 -0.01
N VAL A 437 3.71 6.78 0.65
CA VAL A 437 4.78 6.20 1.48
C VAL A 437 5.21 4.90 0.82
N LEU A 438 6.51 4.78 0.56
CA LEU A 438 7.13 3.69 -0.17
C LEU A 438 8.16 3.01 0.73
N TRP A 439 8.22 1.68 0.68
CA TRP A 439 9.26 0.86 1.31
C TRP A 439 9.96 0.01 0.25
N PHE A 440 11.26 -0.17 0.45
CA PHE A 440 12.14 -0.84 -0.50
C PHE A 440 12.91 -1.96 0.18
N ARG A 441 13.02 -3.08 -0.54
CA ARG A 441 13.91 -4.18 -0.20
C ARG A 441 14.91 -4.43 -1.34
N PRO A 442 16.18 -4.71 -1.04
CA PRO A 442 17.21 -4.95 -2.04
C PRO A 442 16.98 -6.29 -2.73
N GLU A 443 17.67 -6.49 -3.85
CA GLU A 443 17.80 -7.80 -4.50
C GLU A 443 18.44 -8.77 -3.52
N VAL A 444 17.77 -9.89 -3.26
CA VAL A 444 18.39 -11.04 -2.60
C VAL A 444 18.54 -12.11 -3.67
N ILE A 445 19.79 -12.34 -4.09
CA ILE A 445 20.08 -13.41 -5.04
C ILE A 445 19.82 -14.73 -4.34
N GLN A 446 18.67 -15.33 -4.65
CA GLN A 446 18.28 -16.62 -4.12
C GLN A 446 18.68 -17.69 -5.12
N THR A 447 19.44 -18.66 -4.65
CA THR A 447 19.65 -19.88 -5.43
C THR A 447 18.57 -20.86 -5.03
N VAL A 448 17.53 -20.96 -5.85
CA VAL A 448 16.50 -21.99 -5.68
C VAL A 448 17.06 -23.26 -6.30
N ASN A 449 17.36 -24.24 -5.45
CA ASN A 449 17.80 -25.55 -5.91
C ASN A 449 16.55 -26.35 -6.25
N TRP A 450 16.23 -26.51 -7.52
CA TRP A 450 15.13 -27.36 -7.94
C TRP A 450 15.58 -28.82 -8.06
N GLY A 451 14.72 -29.76 -7.67
CA GLY A 451 14.94 -31.19 -7.87
C GLY A 451 14.79 -31.67 -9.32
N GLY A 452 15.22 -30.85 -10.28
CA GLY A 452 15.03 -31.00 -11.74
C GLY A 452 14.56 -29.67 -12.38
N ASP A 453 14.67 -29.53 -13.71
CA ASP A 453 14.30 -28.29 -14.42
C ASP A 453 12.79 -27.99 -14.29
N PRO A 454 12.39 -26.88 -13.63
CA PRO A 454 10.98 -26.53 -13.43
C PRO A 454 10.27 -26.17 -14.75
N ASN A 455 11.01 -25.73 -15.78
CA ASN A 455 10.43 -25.41 -17.09
C ASN A 455 10.08 -26.67 -17.90
N ARG A 456 10.51 -27.84 -17.44
CA ARG A 456 10.25 -29.16 -18.03
C ARG A 456 9.74 -30.14 -16.98
N ALA A 457 8.81 -29.68 -16.14
CA ALA A 457 8.25 -30.49 -15.06
C ALA A 457 7.49 -31.75 -15.55
N PHE A 458 7.01 -31.76 -16.80
CA PHE A 458 6.31 -32.89 -17.42
C PHE A 458 6.67 -33.05 -18.90
N GLU A 459 6.62 -34.30 -19.39
CA GLU A 459 6.67 -34.62 -20.81
C GLU A 459 5.26 -35.00 -21.30
N VAL A 460 4.90 -34.58 -22.50
CA VAL A 460 3.64 -34.99 -23.13
C VAL A 460 3.93 -36.15 -24.08
N ASN A 461 3.45 -37.35 -23.74
CA ASN A 461 3.48 -38.49 -24.64
C ASN A 461 2.10 -38.68 -25.27
N THR A 462 2.02 -38.50 -26.59
CA THR A 462 0.84 -38.79 -27.41
C THR A 462 0.93 -40.23 -27.89
N SER A 463 0.31 -41.15 -27.17
CA SER A 463 0.12 -42.54 -27.62
C SER A 463 -1.38 -42.83 -27.62
N ASP A 464 -1.92 -43.38 -28.71
CA ASP A 464 -3.33 -43.79 -28.85
C ASP A 464 -4.39 -42.68 -28.63
N GLY A 465 -4.15 -41.47 -29.14
CA GLY A 465 -5.14 -40.38 -29.12
C GLY A 465 -5.46 -39.81 -27.72
N ASN A 466 -4.75 -40.27 -26.68
CA ASN A 466 -4.86 -39.76 -25.32
C ASN A 466 -3.54 -39.07 -24.93
N THR A 467 -3.59 -37.76 -24.74
CA THR A 467 -2.45 -36.96 -24.29
C THR A 467 -2.12 -37.32 -22.84
N ARG A 468 -1.01 -38.03 -22.59
CA ARG A 468 -0.57 -38.42 -21.25
C ARG A 468 0.57 -37.53 -20.77
N LEU A 469 0.45 -37.03 -19.54
CA LEU A 469 1.54 -36.36 -18.83
C LEU A 469 2.43 -37.42 -18.19
N CYS A 470 3.67 -37.51 -18.64
CA CYS A 470 4.73 -38.32 -18.04
C CYS A 470 5.58 -37.44 -17.12
N PRO A 471 6.11 -38.00 -16.02
CA PRO A 471 6.97 -37.26 -15.11
C PRO A 471 8.31 -36.95 -15.79
N ARG A 472 9.01 -35.93 -15.30
CA ARG A 472 10.38 -35.63 -15.74
C ARG A 472 11.31 -36.84 -15.58
N LYS A 473 12.26 -36.99 -16.51
CA LYS A 473 13.26 -38.07 -16.52
C LYS A 473 14.49 -37.80 -15.66
N SER A 474 14.82 -36.53 -15.42
CA SER A 474 15.98 -36.14 -14.63
C SER A 474 15.57 -35.43 -13.35
N PHE A 475 16.19 -35.83 -12.25
CA PHE A 475 16.14 -35.19 -10.93
C PHE A 475 17.49 -34.56 -10.57
N GLU A 476 18.38 -34.38 -11.55
CA GLU A 476 19.63 -33.67 -11.33
C GLU A 476 19.35 -32.26 -10.83
N LEU A 477 20.10 -31.86 -9.80
CA LEU A 477 19.93 -30.58 -9.12
C LEU A 477 20.05 -29.43 -10.13
N TRP A 478 18.96 -28.71 -10.34
CA TRP A 478 18.90 -27.55 -11.22
C TRP A 478 18.93 -26.27 -10.37
N LYS A 479 19.98 -25.47 -10.53
CA LYS A 479 20.12 -24.23 -9.75
C LYS A 479 19.51 -23.07 -10.53
N GLU A 480 18.36 -22.61 -10.08
CA GLU A 480 17.84 -21.32 -10.53
C GLU A 480 18.49 -20.22 -9.71
N THR A 481 19.18 -19.30 -10.36
CA THR A 481 19.53 -18.05 -9.71
C THR A 481 18.38 -17.08 -9.93
N VAL A 482 17.48 -16.97 -8.96
CA VAL A 482 16.42 -15.97 -8.98
C VAL A 482 17.08 -14.62 -8.72
N ARG A 483 16.97 -13.76 -9.73
CA ARG A 483 17.45 -12.37 -9.72
C ARG A 483 16.25 -11.44 -9.82
N LEU A 484 16.48 -10.18 -9.48
CA LEU A 484 15.50 -9.10 -9.52
C LEU A 484 14.35 -9.30 -8.53
N THR A 485 14.59 -10.02 -7.44
CA THR A 485 13.59 -10.37 -6.43
C THR A 485 14.14 -10.10 -5.03
N SER A 486 13.32 -9.57 -4.14
CA SER A 486 13.63 -9.35 -2.72
C SER A 486 13.08 -10.47 -1.84
N LEU A 487 13.27 -10.35 -0.52
CA LEU A 487 12.47 -11.13 0.42
C LEU A 487 10.97 -10.76 0.30
N ARG A 488 10.11 -11.76 0.38
CA ARG A 488 8.64 -11.62 0.28
C ARG A 488 8.09 -10.75 1.42
N TRP A 489 7.14 -9.88 1.09
CA TRP A 489 6.39 -9.10 2.08
C TRP A 489 5.40 -10.01 2.80
N GLN A 490 5.47 -10.04 4.13
CA GLN A 490 4.55 -10.86 4.93
C GLN A 490 3.19 -10.18 5.05
N ALA A 491 2.12 -10.96 5.14
CA ALA A 491 0.76 -10.42 5.27
C ALA A 491 0.59 -9.47 6.48
N VAL A 492 1.30 -9.75 7.58
CA VAL A 492 1.30 -8.89 8.78
C VAL A 492 1.97 -7.54 8.54
N GLU A 493 3.01 -7.47 7.70
CA GLU A 493 3.69 -6.23 7.34
C GLU A 493 2.81 -5.35 6.44
N VAL A 494 2.15 -5.97 5.45
CA VAL A 494 1.19 -5.28 4.57
C VAL A 494 0.03 -4.70 5.38
N LYS A 495 -0.49 -5.48 6.34
CA LYS A 495 -1.54 -5.01 7.26
C LYS A 495 -1.04 -3.85 8.13
N ALA A 496 0.16 -3.93 8.68
CA ALA A 496 0.75 -2.86 9.49
C ALA A 496 0.90 -1.55 8.69
N ALA A 497 1.33 -1.64 7.43
CA ALA A 497 1.43 -0.48 6.53
C ALA A 497 0.05 0.16 6.24
N LEU A 498 -0.99 -0.66 6.04
CA LEU A 498 -2.37 -0.18 5.87
C LEU A 498 -2.91 0.52 7.12
N GLU A 499 -2.62 0.00 8.31
CA GLU A 499 -3.04 0.66 9.55
C GLU A 499 -2.26 1.96 9.80
N LEU A 500 -0.97 2.01 9.45
CA LEU A 500 -0.21 3.26 9.45
C LEU A 500 -0.80 4.29 8.48
N ARG A 501 -1.22 3.87 7.27
CA ARG A 501 -1.91 4.74 6.30
C ARG A 501 -3.11 5.44 6.94
N LYS A 502 -3.96 4.68 7.64
CA LYS A 502 -5.15 5.23 8.33
C LYS A 502 -4.76 6.28 9.36
N ALA A 503 -3.71 6.04 10.15
CA ALA A 503 -3.22 7.00 11.12
C ALA A 503 -2.71 8.29 10.45
N ILE A 504 -1.92 8.17 9.38
CA ILE A 504 -1.42 9.33 8.62
C ILE A 504 -2.59 10.15 8.04
N VAL A 505 -3.57 9.49 7.42
CA VAL A 505 -4.75 10.18 6.85
C VAL A 505 -5.51 10.93 7.93
N ASN A 506 -5.71 10.32 9.11
CA ASN A 506 -6.38 10.98 10.24
C ASN A 506 -5.63 12.23 10.73
N ILE A 507 -4.29 12.18 10.81
CA ILE A 507 -3.47 13.34 11.21
C ILE A 507 -3.58 14.46 10.16
N VAL A 508 -3.49 14.11 8.87
CA VAL A 508 -3.60 15.09 7.77
C VAL A 508 -4.99 15.74 7.74
N LEU A 509 -6.05 14.97 7.95
CA LEU A 509 -7.42 15.51 8.03
C LEU A 509 -7.59 16.48 9.20
N ARG A 510 -7.06 16.14 10.38
CA ARG A 510 -7.11 17.02 11.55
C ARG A 510 -6.37 18.34 11.32
N GLN A 511 -5.17 18.29 10.72
CA GLN A 511 -4.42 19.50 10.37
C GLN A 511 -5.17 20.37 9.36
N ALA A 512 -5.86 19.76 8.38
CA ALA A 512 -6.67 20.49 7.42
C ALA A 512 -7.88 21.18 8.08
N ASP A 513 -8.54 20.51 9.03
CA ASP A 513 -9.65 21.09 9.78
C ASP A 513 -9.20 22.25 10.68
N GLU A 514 -8.07 22.10 11.38
CA GLU A 514 -7.47 23.17 12.21
C GLU A 514 -7.09 24.40 11.37
N LEU A 515 -6.51 24.18 10.18
CA LEU A 515 -6.15 25.26 9.25
C LEU A 515 -7.41 25.96 8.69
N ALA A 516 -8.46 25.20 8.38
CA ALA A 516 -9.72 25.75 7.90
C ALA A 516 -10.41 26.62 8.97
N GLN A 517 -10.37 26.21 10.24
CA GLN A 517 -10.87 27.01 11.36
C GLN A 517 -10.08 28.31 11.51
N LEU A 518 -8.74 28.24 11.49
CA LEU A 518 -7.90 29.44 11.61
C LEU A 518 -8.14 30.43 10.47
N ALA A 519 -8.30 29.94 9.24
CA ALA A 519 -8.63 30.78 8.09
C ALA A 519 -9.99 31.47 8.26
N HIS A 520 -11.00 30.74 8.76
CA HIS A 520 -12.31 31.28 9.03
C HIS A 520 -12.29 32.36 10.14
N ASP A 521 -11.58 32.11 11.23
CA ASP A 521 -11.44 33.06 12.33
C ASP A 521 -10.72 34.34 11.88
N LEU A 522 -9.71 34.20 11.01
CA LEU A 522 -9.00 35.33 10.42
C LEU A 522 -9.93 36.16 9.51
N GLU A 523 -10.76 35.51 8.68
CA GLU A 523 -11.75 36.19 7.85
C GLU A 523 -12.77 36.97 8.69
N LEU A 524 -13.28 36.37 9.77
CA LEU A 524 -14.21 37.01 10.70
C LEU A 524 -13.56 38.22 11.39
N SER A 525 -12.35 38.05 11.95
CA SER A 525 -11.63 39.14 12.63
C SER A 525 -11.34 40.31 11.69
N ASN A 526 -10.98 40.03 10.44
CA ASN A 526 -10.73 41.06 9.44
C ASN A 526 -12.03 41.81 9.07
N ALA A 527 -13.17 41.11 8.97
CA ALA A 527 -14.47 41.73 8.74
C ALA A 527 -14.91 42.63 9.92
N GLU A 528 -14.69 42.19 11.16
CA GLU A 528 -14.99 42.97 12.37
C GLU A 528 -14.16 44.25 12.46
N LEU A 529 -12.84 44.15 12.22
CA LEU A 529 -11.94 45.31 12.18
C LEU A 529 -12.41 46.35 11.15
N LYS A 530 -12.82 45.89 9.96
CA LYS A 530 -13.34 46.77 8.90
C LYS A 530 -14.63 47.48 9.32
N LYS A 531 -15.57 46.77 9.96
CA LYS A 531 -16.83 47.34 10.45
C LYS A 531 -16.60 48.34 11.58
N PHE A 532 -15.69 48.03 12.50
CA PHE A 532 -15.32 48.92 13.60
C PHE A 532 -14.77 50.25 13.09
N ALA A 533 -13.84 50.22 12.13
CA ALA A 533 -13.26 51.42 11.55
C ALA A 533 -14.32 52.35 10.92
N TYR A 534 -15.31 51.78 10.24
CA TYR A 534 -16.38 52.56 9.62
C TYR A 534 -17.31 53.23 10.65
N VAL A 535 -17.78 52.47 11.65
CA VAL A 535 -18.69 52.99 12.68
C VAL A 535 -18.00 54.05 13.54
N ALA A 536 -16.76 53.78 13.98
CA ALA A 536 -16.01 54.72 14.81
C ALA A 536 -15.76 56.06 14.09
N SER A 537 -15.46 56.05 12.79
CA SER A 537 -15.30 57.28 12.03
C SER A 537 -16.59 58.09 11.91
N HIS A 538 -17.73 57.44 11.65
CA HIS A 538 -19.03 58.12 11.59
C HIS A 538 -19.38 58.79 12.92
N ASP A 539 -19.25 58.05 14.03
CA ASP A 539 -19.61 58.52 15.37
C ASP A 539 -18.68 59.64 15.88
N LEU A 540 -17.48 59.78 15.32
CA LEU A 540 -16.58 60.91 15.60
C LEU A 540 -16.90 62.17 14.78
N GLN A 541 -17.50 62.04 13.59
CA GLN A 541 -17.83 63.20 12.73
C GLN A 541 -18.99 64.01 13.28
N GLU A 542 -20.03 63.35 13.80
CA GLU A 542 -21.24 64.00 14.30
C GLU A 542 -20.99 64.99 15.46
N PRO A 543 -20.27 64.63 16.55
CA PRO A 543 -19.98 65.58 17.62
C PRO A 543 -19.06 66.71 17.16
N LEU A 544 -18.11 66.45 16.25
CA LEU A 544 -17.25 67.50 15.69
C LEU A 544 -18.05 68.53 14.89
N ASN A 545 -19.00 68.08 14.07
CA ASN A 545 -19.91 68.96 13.34
C ASN A 545 -20.71 69.86 14.29
N GLN A 546 -21.19 69.32 15.43
CA GLN A 546 -21.89 70.14 16.41
C GLN A 546 -20.99 71.21 17.05
N VAL A 547 -19.74 70.86 17.40
CA VAL A 547 -18.77 71.83 17.94
C VAL A 547 -18.50 72.96 16.94
N ALA A 548 -18.24 72.64 15.66
CA ALA A 548 -18.07 73.66 14.63
C ALA A 548 -19.29 74.58 14.50
N ASN A 549 -20.50 74.01 14.44
CA ASN A 549 -21.74 74.79 14.29
C ASN A 549 -21.97 75.75 15.47
N TYR A 550 -21.75 75.30 16.71
CA TYR A 550 -21.92 76.17 17.87
C TYR A 550 -20.88 77.28 17.93
N VAL A 551 -19.62 77.00 17.59
CA VAL A 551 -18.54 78.00 17.54
C VAL A 551 -18.82 79.05 16.46
N GLN A 552 -19.27 78.62 15.27
CA GLN A 552 -19.65 79.52 14.18
C GLN A 552 -20.91 80.36 14.52
N LEU A 553 -21.89 79.78 15.21
CA LEU A 553 -23.07 80.53 15.70
C LEU A 553 -22.68 81.58 16.75
N LEU A 554 -21.66 81.30 17.57
CA LEU A 554 -21.13 82.22 18.58
C LEU A 554 -20.44 83.40 17.89
N GLU A 555 -19.64 83.15 16.86
CA GLU A 555 -19.02 84.14 15.98
C GLU A 555 -20.08 85.07 15.35
N MET A 556 -21.08 84.50 14.67
CA MET A 556 -22.13 85.26 13.98
C MET A 556 -23.00 86.09 14.92
N ARG A 557 -23.33 85.58 16.12
CA ARG A 557 -24.30 86.23 17.03
C ARG A 557 -23.67 87.31 17.89
N TYR A 558 -22.39 87.21 18.20
CA TYR A 558 -21.68 88.13 19.09
C TYR A 558 -20.56 88.91 18.40
N GLU A 559 -20.52 88.93 17.06
CA GLU A 559 -19.47 89.55 16.24
C GLU A 559 -19.05 90.98 16.70
N GLN A 560 -20.02 91.80 17.13
CA GLN A 560 -19.79 93.17 17.59
C GLN A 560 -19.39 93.30 19.07
N LEU A 561 -19.51 92.22 19.84
CA LEU A 561 -19.20 92.13 21.28
C LEU A 561 -17.91 91.35 21.57
N LEU A 562 -17.35 90.68 20.56
CA LEU A 562 -16.10 89.93 20.64
C LEU A 562 -14.90 90.87 20.42
N ASP A 563 -13.89 90.76 21.28
CA ASP A 563 -12.58 91.37 21.05
C ASP A 563 -11.78 90.58 20.00
N GLU A 564 -10.66 91.15 19.55
CA GLU A 564 -9.82 90.52 18.52
C GLU A 564 -9.28 89.15 18.97
N ASP A 565 -8.87 89.03 20.23
CA ASP A 565 -8.40 87.77 20.81
C ASP A 565 -9.49 86.68 20.79
N ALA A 566 -10.75 87.01 21.12
CA ALA A 566 -11.85 86.05 21.07
C ALA A 566 -12.20 85.62 19.64
N LYS A 567 -12.10 86.52 18.66
CA LYS A 567 -12.28 86.16 17.24
C LYS A 567 -11.16 85.24 16.76
N GLU A 568 -9.91 85.49 17.18
CA GLU A 568 -8.77 84.65 16.86
C GLU A 568 -8.91 83.24 17.47
N PHE A 569 -9.34 83.13 18.73
CA PHE A 569 -9.60 81.82 19.37
C PHE A 569 -10.74 81.04 18.71
N ILE A 570 -11.82 81.72 18.30
CA ILE A 570 -12.92 81.11 17.54
C ILE A 570 -12.40 80.58 16.20
N SER A 571 -11.60 81.37 15.49
CA SER A 571 -10.96 80.97 14.24
C SER A 571 -10.10 79.71 14.43
N PHE A 572 -9.24 79.67 15.45
CA PHE A 572 -8.44 78.48 15.76
C PHE A 572 -9.29 77.24 16.10
N ALA A 573 -10.41 77.41 16.81
CA ALA A 573 -11.31 76.31 17.14
C ALA A 573 -12.01 75.76 15.88
N VAL A 574 -12.50 76.62 14.99
CA VAL A 574 -13.11 76.22 13.71
C VAL A 574 -12.08 75.51 12.82
N GLU A 575 -10.86 76.04 12.72
CA GLU A 575 -9.76 75.40 11.99
C GLU A 575 -9.35 74.06 12.58
N GLY A 576 -9.36 73.93 13.91
CA GLY A 576 -9.10 72.68 14.62
C GLY A 576 -10.15 71.61 14.32
N VAL A 577 -11.43 71.97 14.32
CA VAL A 577 -12.53 71.06 13.98
C VAL A 577 -12.50 70.67 12.51
N SER A 578 -12.27 71.62 11.61
CA SER A 578 -12.14 71.36 10.17
C SER A 578 -10.97 70.41 9.87
N LEU A 579 -9.84 70.55 10.57
CA LEU A 579 -8.74 69.60 10.47
C LEU A 579 -9.17 68.19 10.90
N MET A 580 -9.85 68.05 12.03
CA MET A 580 -10.29 66.74 12.52
C MET A 580 -11.29 66.07 11.58
N GLN A 581 -12.24 66.82 11.02
CA GLN A 581 -13.15 66.33 9.98
C GLN A 581 -12.37 65.80 8.78
N THR A 582 -11.41 66.58 8.28
CA THR A 582 -10.58 66.18 7.12
C THR A 582 -9.76 64.91 7.42
N LEU A 583 -9.21 64.78 8.64
CA LEU A 583 -8.47 63.56 9.04
C LEU A 583 -9.38 62.33 9.07
N ILE A 584 -10.61 62.47 9.59
CA ILE A 584 -11.57 61.36 9.64
C ILE A 584 -12.04 61.00 8.23
N ASP A 585 -12.34 61.99 7.39
CA ASP A 585 -12.70 61.78 5.98
C ASP A 585 -11.60 61.07 5.22
N ASP A 586 -10.34 61.45 5.43
CA ASP A 586 -9.20 60.80 4.79
C ASP A 586 -9.03 59.35 5.28
N VAL A 587 -9.26 59.06 6.57
CA VAL A 587 -9.21 57.69 7.12
C VAL A 587 -10.31 56.83 6.50
N LEU A 588 -11.52 57.40 6.37
CA LEU A 588 -12.64 56.76 5.68
C LEU A 588 -12.33 56.53 4.20
N ALA A 589 -11.74 57.50 3.50
CA ALA A 589 -11.35 57.37 2.11
C ALA A 589 -10.31 56.24 1.94
N TYR A 590 -9.30 56.20 2.79
CA TYR A 590 -8.29 55.14 2.80
C TYR A 590 -8.89 53.75 3.04
N SER A 591 -9.86 53.63 3.97
CA SER A 591 -10.58 52.38 4.25
C SER A 591 -11.54 51.97 3.12
N LYS A 592 -12.25 52.94 2.51
CA LYS A 592 -13.23 52.70 1.42
C LYS A 592 -12.60 52.17 0.14
N VAL A 593 -11.36 52.55 -0.16
CA VAL A 593 -10.61 52.02 -1.31
C VAL A 593 -10.45 50.48 -1.23
N ASP A 594 -10.63 49.88 -0.05
CA ASP A 594 -10.62 48.42 0.21
C ASP A 594 -12.03 47.79 0.28
N MET A 595 -13.11 48.59 0.45
CA MET A 595 -14.49 48.10 0.70
C MET A 595 -15.32 47.89 -0.56
N GLN A 596 -15.07 48.63 -1.64
CA GLN A 596 -15.79 48.45 -2.89
C GLN A 596 -15.11 47.35 -3.70
N ALA A 597 -15.84 46.28 -4.04
CA ALA A 597 -15.42 45.37 -5.08
C ALA A 597 -15.19 46.21 -6.34
N ILE A 598 -13.93 46.40 -6.72
CA ILE A 598 -13.56 47.33 -7.78
C ILE A 598 -14.04 46.73 -9.10
N GLU A 599 -15.12 47.29 -9.65
CA GLU A 599 -15.56 46.98 -11.00
C GLU A 599 -14.63 47.71 -11.98
N PHE A 600 -13.59 47.02 -12.44
CA PHE A 600 -12.72 47.56 -13.47
C PHE A 600 -13.47 47.64 -14.80
N GLU A 601 -13.63 48.86 -15.31
CA GLU A 601 -14.20 49.13 -16.62
C GLU A 601 -13.14 49.70 -17.58
N LEU A 602 -13.44 49.65 -18.87
CA LEU A 602 -12.65 50.33 -19.91
C LEU A 602 -12.82 51.84 -19.74
N THR A 603 -11.91 52.46 -19.01
CA THR A 603 -11.97 53.88 -18.64
C THR A 603 -11.00 54.69 -19.50
N ASN A 604 -11.51 55.72 -20.18
CA ASN A 604 -10.66 56.72 -20.83
C ASN A 604 -10.03 57.62 -19.74
N VAL A 605 -8.72 57.51 -19.55
CA VAL A 605 -7.98 58.23 -18.50
C VAL A 605 -8.08 59.74 -18.64
N GLU A 606 -8.25 60.24 -19.87
CA GLU A 606 -8.41 61.67 -20.15
C GLU A 606 -9.66 62.23 -19.46
N THR A 607 -10.77 61.47 -19.44
CA THR A 607 -12.00 61.90 -18.76
C THR A 607 -11.84 62.01 -17.24
N ALA A 608 -11.03 61.13 -16.64
CA ALA A 608 -10.71 61.19 -15.22
C ALA A 608 -9.80 62.39 -14.89
N LEU A 609 -8.84 62.68 -15.77
CA LEU A 609 -7.99 63.86 -15.66
C LEU A 609 -8.80 65.16 -15.80
N GLU A 610 -9.67 65.28 -16.81
CA GLU A 610 -10.51 66.46 -17.02
C GLU A 610 -11.40 66.77 -15.81
N ARG A 611 -11.96 65.74 -15.17
CA ARG A 611 -12.73 65.88 -13.92
C ARG A 611 -11.86 66.37 -12.78
N ALA A 612 -10.65 65.80 -12.62
CA ALA A 612 -9.69 66.27 -11.61
C ALA A 612 -9.28 67.73 -11.82
N LEU A 613 -9.04 68.14 -13.07
CA LEU A 613 -8.74 69.52 -13.44
C LEU A 613 -9.92 70.47 -13.17
N THR A 614 -11.15 70.02 -13.44
CA THR A 614 -12.38 70.77 -13.13
C THR A 614 -12.50 71.02 -11.62
N ASN A 615 -12.21 70.01 -10.80
CA ASN A 615 -12.21 70.14 -9.34
C ASN A 615 -11.12 71.11 -8.84
N LEU A 616 -10.00 71.21 -9.54
CA LEU A 616 -8.88 72.07 -9.20
C LEU A 616 -8.91 73.46 -9.87
N ARG A 617 -9.94 73.76 -10.66
CA ARG A 617 -10.04 74.97 -11.51
C ARG A 617 -9.75 76.28 -10.77
N LYS A 618 -10.29 76.43 -9.55
CA LYS A 618 -10.07 77.62 -8.71
C LYS A 618 -8.58 77.77 -8.34
N ARG A 619 -7.94 76.70 -7.86
CA ARG A 619 -6.52 76.68 -7.49
C ARG A 619 -5.62 76.93 -8.69
N ILE A 620 -5.95 76.37 -9.85
CA ILE A 620 -5.20 76.58 -11.09
C ILE A 620 -5.25 78.06 -11.49
N SER A 621 -6.43 78.69 -11.44
CA SER A 621 -6.59 80.12 -11.77
C SER A 621 -5.90 81.05 -10.78
N GLU A 622 -5.89 80.72 -9.48
CA GLU A 622 -5.25 81.54 -8.44
C GLU A 622 -3.72 81.45 -8.47
N THR A 623 -3.17 80.32 -8.90
CA THR A 623 -1.72 80.08 -8.94
C THR A 623 -1.09 80.30 -10.31
N GLY A 624 -1.90 80.48 -11.36
CA GLY A 624 -1.42 80.59 -12.74
C GLY A 624 -0.79 79.30 -13.26
N ALA A 625 -1.18 78.14 -12.71
CA ALA A 625 -0.56 76.86 -13.06
C ALA A 625 -0.83 76.48 -14.53
N VAL A 626 0.23 76.07 -15.23
CA VAL A 626 0.17 75.57 -16.61
C VAL A 626 0.22 74.05 -16.55
N ILE A 627 -0.89 73.40 -16.95
CA ILE A 627 -0.99 71.94 -16.94
C ILE A 627 -1.09 71.46 -18.38
N THR A 628 -0.17 70.57 -18.76
CA THR A 628 -0.12 69.93 -20.09
C THR A 628 -0.15 68.42 -19.93
N HIS A 629 -0.62 67.71 -20.94
CA HIS A 629 -0.60 66.25 -20.95
C HIS A 629 -0.38 65.71 -22.37
N ASP A 630 0.22 64.52 -22.44
CA ASP A 630 0.28 63.73 -23.66
C ASP A 630 -1.07 63.08 -23.96
N GLN A 631 -1.19 62.38 -25.09
CA GLN A 631 -2.37 61.56 -25.38
C GLN A 631 -2.49 60.42 -24.36
N LEU A 632 -3.55 60.42 -23.56
CA LEU A 632 -3.75 59.45 -22.49
C LEU A 632 -4.50 58.19 -23.00
N PRO A 633 -4.14 56.99 -22.53
CA PRO A 633 -4.73 55.75 -22.99
C PRO A 633 -6.09 55.46 -22.33
N THR A 634 -6.81 54.48 -22.89
CA THR A 634 -7.91 53.80 -22.19
C THR A 634 -7.33 52.58 -21.44
N VAL A 635 -7.65 52.45 -20.15
CA VAL A 635 -7.15 51.37 -19.28
C VAL A 635 -8.30 50.70 -18.53
N MET A 636 -8.09 49.46 -18.07
CA MET A 636 -9.01 48.76 -17.17
C MET A 636 -8.83 49.30 -15.75
N ALA A 637 -9.68 50.25 -15.35
CA ALA A 637 -9.55 50.96 -14.07
C ALA A 637 -10.89 51.53 -13.59
N ASP A 638 -10.96 51.86 -12.30
CA ASP A 638 -12.06 52.65 -11.75
C ASP A 638 -11.81 54.14 -12.02
N GLY A 639 -12.68 54.76 -12.82
CA GLY A 639 -12.53 56.16 -13.20
C GLY A 639 -12.63 57.17 -12.04
N THR A 640 -13.32 56.82 -10.96
CA THR A 640 -13.42 57.68 -9.77
C THR A 640 -12.12 57.66 -8.97
N GLN A 641 -11.52 56.48 -8.79
CA GLN A 641 -10.22 56.34 -8.13
C GLN A 641 -9.11 56.98 -8.97
N LEU A 642 -9.13 56.85 -10.29
CA LEU A 642 -8.18 57.56 -11.16
C LEU A 642 -8.32 59.09 -11.07
N MET A 643 -9.56 59.61 -11.05
CA MET A 643 -9.80 61.03 -10.84
C MET A 643 -9.23 61.49 -9.49
N GLN A 644 -9.43 60.73 -8.41
CA GLN A 644 -8.90 61.04 -7.09
C GLN A 644 -7.36 60.99 -7.05
N LEU A 645 -6.75 60.00 -7.72
CA LEU A 645 -5.30 59.90 -7.89
C LEU A 645 -4.73 61.17 -8.55
N PHE A 646 -5.28 61.59 -9.68
CA PHE A 646 -4.84 62.81 -10.37
C PHE A 646 -5.09 64.06 -9.54
N GLN A 647 -6.24 64.17 -8.88
CA GLN A 647 -6.56 65.31 -8.02
C GLN A 647 -5.54 65.46 -6.88
N ASN A 648 -5.11 64.35 -6.28
CA ASN A 648 -4.11 64.37 -5.21
C ASN A 648 -2.71 64.70 -5.73
N LEU A 649 -2.27 64.10 -6.84
CA LEU A 649 -0.94 64.35 -7.41
C LEU A 649 -0.81 65.79 -7.93
N ILE A 650 -1.77 66.26 -8.73
CA ILE A 650 -1.80 67.63 -9.28
C ILE A 650 -2.02 68.64 -8.14
N GLY A 651 -2.89 68.33 -7.19
CA GLY A 651 -3.11 69.16 -6.01
C GLY A 651 -1.83 69.38 -5.19
N ASN A 652 -1.01 68.32 -5.03
CA ASN A 652 0.29 68.42 -4.39
C ASN A 652 1.28 69.26 -5.21
N ALA A 653 1.34 69.06 -6.53
CA ALA A 653 2.22 69.83 -7.41
C ALA A 653 1.90 71.35 -7.41
N ILE A 654 0.62 71.74 -7.37
CA ILE A 654 0.22 73.15 -7.24
C ILE A 654 0.57 73.72 -5.85
N LYS A 655 0.41 72.89 -4.82
CA LYS A 655 0.63 73.27 -3.42
C LYS A 655 2.12 73.49 -3.11
N PHE A 656 2.99 72.58 -3.51
CA PHE A 656 4.43 72.58 -3.21
C PHE A 656 5.26 73.22 -4.33
N ARG A 657 4.83 74.41 -4.79
CA ARG A 657 5.47 75.17 -5.87
C ARG A 657 6.68 75.98 -5.41
N SER A 658 7.58 76.28 -6.34
CA SER A 658 8.67 77.24 -6.17
C SER A 658 8.18 78.69 -6.40
N ASP A 659 9.09 79.66 -6.48
CA ASP A 659 8.77 81.06 -6.84
C ASP A 659 8.26 81.21 -8.29
N GLN A 660 8.39 80.17 -9.11
CA GLN A 660 7.88 80.14 -10.48
C GLN A 660 6.43 79.62 -10.51
N ALA A 661 5.69 79.99 -11.56
CA ALA A 661 4.36 79.45 -11.77
C ALA A 661 4.42 77.91 -11.90
N PRO A 662 3.48 77.15 -11.30
CA PRO A 662 3.52 75.69 -11.37
C PRO A 662 3.37 75.20 -12.82
N GLU A 663 4.36 74.49 -13.32
CA GLU A 663 4.31 73.80 -14.61
C GLU A 663 4.20 72.31 -14.35
N ILE A 664 3.07 71.72 -14.74
CA ILE A 664 2.77 70.31 -14.51
C ILE A 664 2.57 69.63 -15.86
N HIS A 665 3.33 68.56 -16.10
CA HIS A 665 3.21 67.75 -17.31
C HIS A 665 2.84 66.30 -16.97
N ILE A 666 1.81 65.78 -17.63
CA ILE A 666 1.31 64.42 -17.43
C ILE A 666 1.61 63.58 -18.68
N GLY A 667 2.56 62.66 -18.52
CA GLY A 667 2.98 61.73 -19.57
C GLY A 667 2.36 60.35 -19.40
N ALA A 668 2.17 59.64 -20.51
CA ALA A 668 1.79 58.23 -20.52
C ALA A 668 2.59 57.48 -21.59
N SER A 669 3.17 56.34 -21.22
CA SER A 669 3.93 55.49 -22.14
C SER A 669 3.54 54.03 -21.96
N ARG A 670 3.46 53.29 -23.06
CA ARG A 670 3.15 51.86 -23.01
C ARG A 670 4.43 51.04 -22.82
N LEU A 671 4.45 50.23 -21.76
CA LEU A 671 5.39 49.13 -21.60
C LEU A 671 4.69 47.82 -22.06
N GLU A 672 5.44 46.71 -22.14
CA GLU A 672 4.92 45.44 -22.70
C GLU A 672 3.59 45.01 -22.04
N ASP A 673 3.56 44.95 -20.70
CA ASP A 673 2.41 44.45 -19.92
C ASP A 673 1.68 45.53 -19.08
N GLU A 674 2.18 46.76 -19.07
CA GLU A 674 1.66 47.84 -18.22
C GLU A 674 1.74 49.22 -18.91
N TRP A 675 0.86 50.14 -18.51
CA TRP A 675 0.98 51.55 -18.83
C TRP A 675 1.75 52.26 -17.72
N LEU A 676 2.79 53.02 -18.09
CA LEU A 676 3.56 53.87 -17.20
C LEU A 676 3.08 55.32 -17.36
N PHE A 677 2.61 55.91 -16.27
CA PHE A 677 2.22 57.30 -16.17
C PHE A 677 3.26 58.09 -15.38
N SER A 678 3.44 59.36 -15.73
CA SER A 678 4.31 60.28 -15.00
C SER A 678 3.62 61.62 -14.80
N VAL A 679 3.62 62.15 -13.58
CA VAL A 679 3.20 63.51 -13.24
C VAL A 679 4.43 64.29 -12.81
N ARG A 680 4.92 65.19 -13.66
CA ARG A 680 6.13 65.98 -13.43
C ARG A 680 5.77 67.42 -13.09
N ASP A 681 6.41 67.98 -12.07
CA ASP A 681 6.28 69.37 -11.64
C ASP A 681 7.63 70.12 -11.58
N ASN A 682 7.58 71.45 -11.48
CA ASN A 682 8.73 72.36 -11.26
C ASN A 682 8.76 72.94 -9.83
N GLY A 683 8.22 72.18 -8.85
CA GLY A 683 8.07 72.60 -7.47
C GLY A 683 9.36 72.60 -6.65
N ILE A 684 9.22 72.67 -5.33
CA ILE A 684 10.35 72.73 -4.37
C ILE A 684 11.22 71.46 -4.35
N GLY A 685 10.72 70.36 -4.91
CA GLY A 685 11.39 69.06 -4.90
C GLY A 685 11.40 68.38 -3.51
N ILE A 686 11.68 67.08 -3.51
CA ILE A 686 11.68 66.21 -2.33
C ILE A 686 13.07 65.62 -2.18
N ASP A 687 13.62 65.70 -0.97
CA ASP A 687 14.91 65.08 -0.67
C ASP A 687 14.82 63.55 -0.84
N PRO A 688 15.70 62.91 -1.65
CA PRO A 688 15.71 61.47 -1.90
C PRO A 688 15.58 60.55 -0.67
N GLN A 689 16.04 60.97 0.51
CA GLN A 689 15.92 60.19 1.75
C GLN A 689 14.47 60.00 2.24
N PHE A 690 13.51 60.77 1.72
CA PHE A 690 12.10 60.67 2.09
C PHE A 690 11.22 59.92 1.08
N ARG A 691 11.79 59.37 -0.01
CA ARG A 691 11.04 58.74 -1.13
C ARG A 691 10.02 57.68 -0.70
N ASP A 692 10.36 56.85 0.28
CA ASP A 692 9.44 55.81 0.79
C ASP A 692 8.52 56.33 1.91
N ARG A 693 8.99 57.34 2.65
CA ARG A 693 8.30 57.92 3.81
C ARG A 693 7.10 58.79 3.43
N ILE A 694 7.12 59.43 2.26
CA ILE A 694 6.01 60.29 1.80
C ILE A 694 4.71 59.53 1.53
N PHE A 695 4.76 58.20 1.37
CA PHE A 695 3.59 57.35 1.16
C PHE A 695 3.05 56.72 2.46
N VAL A 696 3.66 57.00 3.61
CA VAL A 696 3.21 56.50 4.92
C VAL A 696 2.07 57.36 5.45
N ILE A 697 1.06 56.72 6.04
CA ILE A 697 -0.13 57.37 6.61
C ILE A 697 0.30 58.42 7.67
N PHE A 698 -0.26 59.63 7.60
CA PHE A 698 0.00 60.79 8.48
C PHE A 698 1.43 61.36 8.47
N GLN A 699 2.30 60.95 7.54
CA GLN A 699 3.66 61.48 7.47
C GLN A 699 3.72 62.78 6.66
N ARG A 700 4.35 63.83 7.22
CA ARG A 700 4.56 65.14 6.57
C ARG A 700 6.04 65.53 6.58
N LEU A 701 6.48 66.23 5.53
CA LEU A 701 7.86 66.75 5.42
C LEU A 701 7.99 68.22 5.83
N HIS A 702 6.89 68.97 5.85
CA HIS A 702 6.83 70.38 6.23
C HIS A 702 5.90 70.58 7.43
N THR A 703 6.17 71.62 8.22
CA THR A 703 5.33 71.99 9.36
C THR A 703 3.98 72.53 8.88
N ARG A 704 2.99 72.52 9.78
CA ARG A 704 1.62 72.97 9.48
C ARG A 704 1.56 74.45 9.07
N ASP A 705 2.48 75.24 9.60
CA ASP A 705 2.58 76.69 9.36
C ASP A 705 3.17 77.01 7.98
N GLU A 706 3.92 76.08 7.38
CA GLU A 706 4.51 76.24 6.05
C GLU A 706 3.53 75.82 4.92
N TYR A 707 2.80 74.70 5.10
CA TYR A 707 1.90 74.18 4.05
C TYR A 707 0.67 73.42 4.61
N PRO A 708 -0.57 73.79 4.24
CA PRO A 708 -1.80 73.18 4.78
C PRO A 708 -2.12 71.81 4.18
N GLY A 709 -2.38 70.78 4.99
CA GLY A 709 -2.87 69.46 4.53
C GLY A 709 -2.70 68.35 5.57
N THR A 710 -3.33 67.20 5.38
CA THR A 710 -3.38 66.10 6.38
C THR A 710 -2.18 65.16 6.36
N GLY A 711 -1.52 64.99 5.20
CA GLY A 711 -0.47 63.99 4.97
C GLY A 711 -0.99 62.65 4.42
N MET A 712 -2.28 62.55 4.09
CA MET A 712 -2.92 61.31 3.65
C MET A 712 -2.93 61.13 2.13
N GLY A 713 -2.87 62.23 1.36
CA GLY A 713 -3.09 62.22 -0.09
C GLY A 713 -2.20 61.24 -0.86
N LEU A 714 -0.90 61.18 -0.56
CA LEU A 714 0.02 60.24 -1.23
C LEU A 714 -0.17 58.79 -0.76
N ALA A 715 -0.51 58.56 0.51
CA ALA A 715 -0.86 57.23 0.99
C ALA A 715 -2.12 56.69 0.28
N ILE A 716 -3.10 57.55 0.02
CA ILE A 716 -4.29 57.23 -0.79
C ILE A 716 -3.89 56.94 -2.24
N CYS A 717 -3.01 57.74 -2.86
CA CYS A 717 -2.49 57.45 -4.20
C CYS A 717 -1.83 56.07 -4.28
N LYS A 718 -1.00 55.72 -3.30
CA LYS A 718 -0.36 54.40 -3.23
C LYS A 718 -1.37 53.29 -3.10
N LYS A 719 -2.35 53.42 -2.21
CA LYS A 719 -3.40 52.43 -2.02
C LYS A 719 -4.26 52.24 -3.28
N ILE A 720 -4.63 53.31 -3.98
CA ILE A 720 -5.35 53.25 -5.27
C ILE A 720 -4.56 52.44 -6.29
N ILE A 721 -3.27 52.71 -6.44
CA ILE A 721 -2.42 52.02 -7.41
C ILE A 721 -2.19 50.55 -7.04
N GLU A 722 -2.01 50.24 -5.76
CA GLU A 722 -1.92 48.85 -5.28
C GLU A 722 -3.23 48.08 -5.54
N CYS A 723 -4.39 48.71 -5.35
CA CYS A 723 -5.69 48.14 -5.71
C CYS A 723 -5.83 47.87 -7.22
N HIS A 724 -5.24 48.73 -8.05
CA HIS A 724 -5.12 48.53 -9.50
C HIS A 724 -3.96 47.58 -9.89
N ARG A 725 -3.34 46.91 -8.91
CA ARG A 725 -2.21 45.97 -9.09
C ARG A 725 -0.98 46.60 -9.75
N GLY A 726 -0.82 47.91 -9.58
CA GLY A 726 0.30 48.69 -10.08
C GLY A 726 1.33 49.02 -8.99
N ARG A 727 2.29 49.86 -9.37
CA ARG A 727 3.30 50.44 -8.45
C ARG A 727 3.35 51.95 -8.61
N ILE A 728 3.61 52.68 -7.52
CA ILE A 728 3.85 54.14 -7.53
C ILE A 728 5.20 54.46 -6.86
N TRP A 729 5.95 55.42 -7.40
CA TRP A 729 7.20 55.91 -6.83
C TRP A 729 7.44 57.36 -7.23
N VAL A 730 8.47 58.00 -6.67
CA VAL A 730 8.85 59.38 -7.00
C VAL A 730 10.33 59.48 -7.30
N GLU A 731 10.66 60.29 -8.31
CA GLU A 731 12.01 60.77 -8.59
C GLU A 731 12.05 62.28 -8.40
N SER A 732 12.87 62.75 -7.47
CA SER A 732 12.96 64.17 -7.16
C SER A 732 14.31 64.51 -6.56
N LYS A 733 14.68 65.80 -6.69
CA LYS A 733 15.81 66.46 -6.06
C LYS A 733 15.34 67.82 -5.54
N LEU A 734 15.89 68.25 -4.41
CA LEU A 734 15.57 69.54 -3.81
C LEU A 734 15.85 70.69 -4.79
N GLY A 735 14.87 71.57 -5.01
CA GLY A 735 14.95 72.74 -5.89
C GLY A 735 14.77 72.46 -7.40
N GLU A 736 14.62 71.21 -7.83
CA GLU A 736 14.49 70.82 -9.26
C GLU A 736 13.11 70.21 -9.60
N GLY A 737 12.12 70.29 -8.70
CA GLY A 737 10.79 69.68 -8.87
C GLY A 737 10.75 68.17 -8.59
N ALA A 738 9.58 67.56 -8.77
CA ALA A 738 9.37 66.13 -8.59
C ALA A 738 8.68 65.48 -9.80
N THR A 739 8.97 64.20 -10.03
CA THR A 739 8.24 63.36 -10.99
C THR A 739 7.70 62.13 -10.27
N PHE A 740 6.37 62.04 -10.17
CA PHE A 740 5.67 60.88 -9.64
C PHE A 740 5.35 59.92 -10.77
N TYR A 741 5.79 58.67 -10.64
CA TYR A 741 5.53 57.61 -11.60
C TYR A 741 4.55 56.60 -11.04
N PHE A 742 3.61 56.11 -11.85
CA PHE A 742 2.78 54.98 -11.48
C PHE A 742 2.45 54.07 -12.67
N THR A 743 2.14 52.80 -12.40
CA THR A 743 1.78 51.83 -13.44
C THR A 743 0.38 51.25 -13.29
N ILE A 744 -0.24 50.87 -14.41
CA ILE A 744 -1.52 50.15 -14.48
C ILE A 744 -1.39 49.00 -15.49
N PRO A 745 -1.63 47.73 -15.10
CA PRO A 745 -1.58 46.57 -16.02
C PRO A 745 -2.62 46.63 -17.14
N VAL A 746 -2.26 46.25 -18.36
CA VAL A 746 -3.10 46.38 -19.57
C VAL A 746 -4.40 45.55 -19.49
N GLY A 747 -4.42 44.45 -18.74
CA GLY A 747 -5.55 43.51 -18.70
C GLY A 747 -6.26 43.38 -17.35
N GLY A 748 -5.90 44.17 -16.33
CA GLY A 748 -6.42 44.03 -14.96
C GLY A 748 -6.12 42.68 -14.29
N ARG A 749 -5.28 41.83 -14.89
CA ARG A 749 -4.90 40.51 -14.38
C ARG A 749 -3.51 40.54 -13.75
N ASP A 750 -3.31 39.61 -12.84
CA ASP A 750 -2.07 39.44 -12.09
C ASP A 750 -0.87 39.15 -13.01
N ARG A 751 0.32 39.51 -12.55
CA ARG A 751 1.56 38.89 -13.05
C ARG A 751 1.58 37.45 -12.55
N GLU A 752 1.00 36.53 -13.33
CA GLU A 752 1.45 35.15 -13.22
C GLU A 752 2.96 35.12 -13.50
N ARG A 753 3.69 34.58 -12.52
CA ARG A 753 5.12 34.25 -12.58
C ARG A 753 5.46 33.49 -13.88
N ARG A 754 5.71 34.20 -14.98
CA ARG A 754 6.41 33.68 -16.16
C ARG A 754 7.84 34.20 -16.14
N ASN A 755 8.66 33.56 -15.32
CA ASN A 755 10.02 33.09 -15.64
C ASN A 755 10.81 32.80 -14.37
N GLY A 756 10.69 31.56 -13.89
CA GLY A 756 11.79 30.92 -13.20
C GLY A 756 12.93 30.68 -14.20
N ARG A 757 13.89 31.59 -14.26
CA ARG A 757 15.27 31.28 -14.66
C ARG A 757 16.22 32.13 -13.83
N LYS A 758 16.99 31.42 -12.99
CA LYS A 758 18.16 31.90 -12.27
C LYS A 758 19.02 32.80 -13.17
N ALA A 759 19.29 34.02 -12.74
CA ALA A 759 20.57 34.68 -12.97
C ALA A 759 21.14 35.01 -11.59
N GLN A 760 22.30 34.42 -11.32
CA GLN A 760 23.00 34.47 -10.05
C GLN A 760 23.31 35.89 -9.61
N ASN A 761 23.20 36.08 -8.30
CA ASN A 761 23.87 37.12 -7.54
C ASN A 761 25.30 37.35 -8.04
N HIS A 762 25.58 38.59 -8.42
CA HIS A 762 26.85 39.22 -8.05
C HIS A 762 26.74 40.74 -8.19
N ILE A 763 27.33 41.44 -7.20
CA ILE A 763 27.84 42.83 -7.24
C ILE A 763 26.80 43.86 -6.73
N PHE A 764 26.95 44.63 -5.63
CA PHE A 764 28.05 45.08 -4.76
C PHE A 764 27.51 45.20 -3.30
N GLY A 765 28.28 44.94 -2.24
CA GLY A 765 29.20 45.93 -1.64
C GLY A 765 28.41 46.93 -0.77
N ARG A 766 28.55 46.91 0.56
CA ARG A 766 29.23 48.01 1.28
C ARG A 766 29.51 49.23 0.37
N ARG A 767 28.54 50.11 0.23
CA ARG A 767 28.30 51.21 1.18
C ARG A 767 26.81 51.43 1.35
#